data_AF-A0A0D7NDT3-F1
#
_entry.id   AF-A0A0D7NDT3-F1
#
_cell.length_a   1.000
_cell.length_b   1.000
_cell.length_c   1.000
_cell.angle_alpha   90.00
_cell.angle_beta   90.00
_cell.angle_gamma   90.00
#
_symmetry.space_group_name_H-M   'P 1'
#
loop_
_entity.id
_entity.type
_entity.pdbx_description
1 polymer ?
#
loop_
_entity_poly.entity_id
_entity_poly.type
_entity_poly.pdbx_seq_one_letter_code
_entity_poly.pdbx_strand_id
1 'polypeptide(L)'
;YTNGVLTNETAVHADKSKDIYLTNVTGKTYVAEHDVYNAAGTLINAVRTHADGTVDYTYTLAADGTKTSLQYNASGSLLASSVVVKADGSSDTLAYTNGVLTSETVVHADKSKDVYLSNIAGKTYVAEHDVYNAASVLISTARTHADGTLDSTYTLGGDGTKTNDYFDTTGILKSEVTIGTDGSTDTRTYTNASGHAVLSSDVLKNAPGSADISDAKLYTVVNGQATLSTETVLHADNSKDVFLTNAAGTPYVTEHDVYDATGFLKSKDQIALDGTHTQTVYSSGANESFTSTGAETLVFNFGFGHDTISSFDFSSDHVEIDSTVFTSVSDMLQSHTTDTAAGAVIDDGNGNTLTFSGVSKADLISHQQDFELSGHHFFSTDSAWNTPISQMNVQYSDPSAIQNLQFRSTSLANTWVQSADLFFSTPTDAPHMKWTFDVLNQATVGGGFSSHGTLQLSTPTDLTPTHGSDGWAVFTDPDGIHYWEAWKASYDSASQTWHASYLVEGDLNGTGWGTAPGAGAGIRASGASLLGGLITTDELNSLSINHAMAIELDPTQLKAGTSQLDQFVFPAVSADGNSVSAYTGTIAVGSHFALPSNLDIEHAGLTPEGLAVARAYQQYGGYVVDAATHTASIAMVEEATTQQLADLKHDATWIRDHLVMV
;
A
#
# COMPACT_ATOMS: atom_id res chain seq x y z
N TYR A 1 -21.81 -58.76 -50.29
CA TYR A 1 -23.11 -58.98 -49.63
C TYR A 1 -22.88 -59.58 -48.25
N THR A 2 -23.60 -59.09 -47.24
CA THR A 2 -23.64 -59.67 -45.90
C THR A 2 -25.10 -59.95 -45.56
N ASN A 3 -25.46 -61.18 -45.19
CA ASN A 3 -26.85 -61.61 -44.94
C ASN A 3 -27.83 -61.26 -46.08
N GLY A 4 -27.39 -61.33 -47.34
CA GLY A 4 -28.22 -61.03 -48.51
C GLY A 4 -28.37 -59.55 -48.87
N VAL A 5 -27.78 -58.64 -48.09
CA VAL A 5 -27.77 -57.18 -48.35
C VAL A 5 -26.46 -56.78 -49.04
N LEU A 6 -26.52 -55.93 -50.07
CA LEU A 6 -25.32 -55.40 -50.73
C LEU A 6 -24.54 -54.55 -49.73
N THR A 7 -23.24 -54.79 -49.62
CA THR A 7 -22.36 -54.11 -48.65
C THR A 7 -21.13 -53.48 -49.30
N ASN A 8 -20.71 -54.03 -50.44
CA ASN A 8 -19.61 -53.52 -51.24
C ASN A 8 -19.83 -53.93 -52.71
N GLU A 9 -19.63 -52.99 -53.62
CA GLU A 9 -19.51 -53.21 -55.06
C GLU A 9 -18.18 -52.60 -55.56
N THR A 10 -17.47 -53.31 -56.45
CA THR A 10 -16.25 -52.80 -57.06
C THR A 10 -16.38 -52.87 -58.58
N ALA A 11 -16.31 -51.72 -59.24
CA ALA A 11 -16.28 -51.60 -60.69
C ALA A 11 -14.84 -51.34 -61.14
N VAL A 12 -14.32 -52.17 -62.06
CA VAL A 12 -12.96 -52.02 -62.61
C VAL A 12 -13.07 -51.68 -64.09
N HIS A 13 -12.40 -50.61 -64.49
CA HIS A 13 -12.43 -50.08 -65.86
C HIS A 13 -11.33 -50.69 -66.74
N ALA A 14 -11.47 -50.57 -68.06
CA ALA A 14 -10.52 -51.12 -69.02
C ALA A 14 -9.09 -50.55 -68.89
N ASP A 15 -8.96 -49.30 -68.42
CA ASP A 15 -7.70 -48.62 -68.14
C ASP A 15 -7.09 -48.98 -66.78
N LYS A 16 -7.71 -49.92 -66.05
CA LYS A 16 -7.38 -50.39 -64.69
C LYS A 16 -7.68 -49.41 -63.55
N SER A 17 -8.29 -48.26 -63.81
CA SER A 17 -8.93 -47.47 -62.74
C SER A 17 -10.10 -48.26 -62.15
N LYS A 18 -10.55 -47.91 -60.93
CA LYS A 18 -11.67 -48.60 -60.27
C LYS A 18 -12.47 -47.69 -59.36
N ASP A 19 -13.74 -48.01 -59.22
CA ASP A 19 -14.66 -47.43 -58.24
C ASP A 19 -15.03 -48.49 -57.20
N ILE A 20 -15.10 -48.10 -55.94
CA ILE A 20 -15.58 -48.95 -54.83
C ILE A 20 -16.76 -48.25 -54.15
N TYR A 21 -17.88 -48.94 -54.04
CA TYR A 21 -19.09 -48.45 -53.38
C TYR A 21 -19.36 -49.29 -52.13
N LEU A 22 -19.26 -48.68 -50.95
CA LEU A 22 -19.70 -49.27 -49.69
C LEU A 22 -21.09 -48.78 -49.35
N THR A 23 -21.95 -49.68 -48.88
CA THR A 23 -23.34 -49.37 -48.50
C THR A 23 -23.71 -50.11 -47.21
N ASN A 24 -24.74 -49.61 -46.52
CA ASN A 24 -25.22 -50.16 -45.25
C ASN A 24 -24.15 -50.17 -44.15
N VAL A 25 -23.29 -49.14 -44.15
CA VAL A 25 -22.30 -48.93 -43.08
C VAL A 25 -23.03 -48.59 -41.79
N THR A 26 -22.70 -49.26 -40.69
CA THR A 26 -23.33 -49.06 -39.38
C THR A 26 -22.33 -48.56 -38.35
N GLY A 27 -22.80 -47.81 -37.34
CA GLY A 27 -21.95 -47.27 -36.27
C GLY A 27 -21.02 -46.12 -36.69
N LYS A 28 -21.28 -45.49 -37.85
CA LYS A 28 -20.55 -44.33 -38.38
C LYS A 28 -21.53 -43.19 -38.66
N THR A 29 -21.01 -41.99 -38.92
CA THR A 29 -21.81 -40.81 -39.31
C THR A 29 -22.36 -40.90 -40.73
N TYR A 30 -21.76 -41.74 -41.57
CA TYR A 30 -22.17 -42.03 -42.94
C TYR A 30 -22.69 -43.47 -43.07
N VAL A 31 -23.58 -43.70 -44.05
CA VAL A 31 -24.13 -45.04 -44.37
C VAL A 31 -23.66 -45.59 -45.72
N ALA A 32 -23.09 -44.72 -46.56
CA ALA A 32 -22.52 -45.09 -47.84
C ALA A 32 -21.23 -44.30 -48.14
N GLU A 33 -20.33 -44.91 -48.91
CA GLU A 33 -19.05 -44.34 -49.34
C GLU A 33 -18.76 -44.76 -50.79
N HIS A 34 -18.31 -43.82 -51.60
CA HIS A 34 -17.88 -44.03 -52.99
C HIS A 34 -16.45 -43.56 -53.14
N ASP A 35 -15.54 -44.48 -53.41
CA ASP A 35 -14.11 -44.24 -53.63
C ASP A 35 -13.74 -44.42 -55.11
N VAL A 36 -12.94 -43.51 -55.66
CA VAL A 36 -12.40 -43.58 -57.03
C VAL A 36 -10.88 -43.70 -56.98
N TYR A 37 -10.33 -44.75 -57.61
CA TYR A 37 -8.90 -45.00 -57.70
C TYR A 37 -8.41 -44.89 -59.15
N ASN A 38 -7.26 -44.24 -59.35
CA ASN A 38 -6.60 -44.19 -60.65
C ASN A 38 -5.97 -45.54 -61.05
N ALA A 39 -5.48 -45.65 -62.28
CA ALA A 39 -4.85 -46.88 -62.80
C ALA A 39 -3.59 -47.34 -62.02
N ALA A 40 -2.96 -46.44 -61.25
CA ALA A 40 -1.85 -46.76 -60.36
C ALA A 40 -2.31 -47.25 -58.97
N GLY A 41 -3.63 -47.33 -58.72
CA GLY A 41 -4.22 -47.76 -57.46
C GLY A 41 -4.23 -46.67 -56.38
N THR A 42 -4.03 -45.40 -56.74
CA THR A 42 -4.10 -44.26 -55.80
C THR A 42 -5.53 -43.74 -55.71
N LEU A 43 -6.06 -43.51 -54.51
CA LEU A 43 -7.36 -42.87 -54.27
C LEU A 43 -7.28 -41.40 -54.74
N ILE A 44 -8.16 -41.02 -55.67
CA ILE A 44 -8.22 -39.66 -56.22
C ILE A 44 -9.50 -38.90 -55.86
N ASN A 45 -10.57 -39.61 -55.47
CA ASN A 45 -11.80 -39.01 -55.00
C ASN A 45 -12.48 -39.96 -54.00
N ALA A 46 -13.11 -39.40 -52.97
CA ALA A 46 -14.05 -40.15 -52.13
C ALA A 46 -15.24 -39.28 -51.75
N VAL A 47 -16.44 -39.86 -51.66
CA VAL A 47 -17.65 -39.20 -51.17
C VAL A 47 -18.35 -40.11 -50.17
N ARG A 48 -18.67 -39.60 -48.99
CA ARG A 48 -19.49 -40.29 -47.98
C ARG A 48 -20.81 -39.56 -47.80
N THR A 49 -21.89 -40.31 -47.58
CA THR A 49 -23.23 -39.74 -47.39
C THR A 49 -23.89 -40.22 -46.11
N HIS A 50 -24.62 -39.31 -45.47
CA HIS A 50 -25.50 -39.56 -44.33
C HIS A 50 -26.68 -40.45 -44.72
N ALA A 51 -27.43 -40.91 -43.71
CA ALA A 51 -28.60 -41.79 -43.90
C ALA A 51 -29.73 -41.14 -44.72
N ASP A 52 -29.83 -39.82 -44.70
CA ASP A 52 -30.79 -39.03 -45.48
C ASP A 52 -30.31 -38.71 -46.91
N GLY A 53 -29.11 -39.18 -47.28
CA GLY A 53 -28.48 -38.96 -48.58
C GLY A 53 -27.70 -37.64 -48.71
N THR A 54 -27.65 -36.81 -47.66
CA THR A 54 -26.81 -35.61 -47.67
C THR A 54 -25.32 -35.97 -47.54
N VAL A 55 -24.42 -35.07 -47.95
CA VAL A 55 -22.98 -35.34 -47.97
C VAL A 55 -22.42 -35.23 -46.54
N ASP A 56 -21.67 -36.24 -46.11
CA ASP A 56 -20.93 -36.27 -44.83
C ASP A 56 -19.49 -35.81 -45.04
N TYR A 57 -18.83 -36.33 -46.08
CA TYR A 57 -17.40 -36.09 -46.32
C TYR A 57 -17.06 -36.16 -47.80
N THR A 58 -16.11 -35.35 -48.24
CA THR A 58 -15.48 -35.48 -49.57
C THR A 58 -13.96 -35.45 -49.47
N TYR A 59 -13.30 -36.12 -50.42
CA TYR A 59 -11.87 -36.11 -50.62
C TYR A 59 -11.56 -35.95 -52.11
N THR A 60 -10.53 -35.19 -52.46
CA THR A 60 -10.00 -35.07 -53.83
C THR A 60 -8.48 -34.99 -53.81
N LEU A 61 -7.80 -35.68 -54.73
CA LEU A 61 -6.38 -35.53 -55.05
C LEU A 61 -6.23 -34.88 -56.43
N ALA A 62 -5.70 -33.66 -56.47
CA ALA A 62 -5.41 -32.95 -57.71
C ALA A 62 -4.11 -33.44 -58.36
N ALA A 63 -3.93 -33.10 -59.65
CA ALA A 63 -2.78 -33.54 -60.45
C ALA A 63 -1.43 -32.99 -59.96
N ASP A 64 -1.44 -31.86 -59.25
CA ASP A 64 -0.26 -31.25 -58.62
C ASP A 64 0.11 -31.91 -57.28
N GLY A 65 -0.66 -32.92 -56.84
CA GLY A 65 -0.48 -33.62 -55.57
C GLY A 65 -1.21 -33.00 -54.39
N THR A 66 -1.96 -31.91 -54.59
CA THR A 66 -2.77 -31.28 -53.54
C THR A 66 -3.96 -32.17 -53.17
N LYS A 67 -4.15 -32.38 -51.87
CA LYS A 67 -5.28 -33.12 -51.29
C LYS A 67 -6.25 -32.15 -50.66
N THR A 68 -7.54 -32.29 -50.95
CA THR A 68 -8.61 -31.53 -50.31
C THR A 68 -9.58 -32.49 -49.65
N SER A 69 -9.84 -32.29 -48.36
CA SER A 69 -10.85 -33.02 -47.58
C SER A 69 -11.86 -32.04 -47.00
N LEU A 70 -13.16 -32.28 -47.19
CA LEU A 70 -14.23 -31.48 -46.61
C LEU A 70 -15.11 -32.37 -45.75
N GLN A 71 -15.34 -31.98 -44.50
CA GLN A 71 -16.31 -32.61 -43.61
C GLN A 71 -17.50 -31.69 -43.43
N TYR A 72 -18.70 -32.24 -43.53
CA TYR A 72 -19.95 -31.52 -43.36
C TYR A 72 -20.59 -31.83 -42.00
N ASN A 73 -21.44 -30.91 -41.54
CA ASN A 73 -22.26 -31.10 -40.35
C ASN A 73 -23.32 -32.20 -40.58
N ALA A 74 -24.02 -32.60 -39.51
CA ALA A 74 -25.02 -33.67 -39.58
C ALA A 74 -26.21 -33.41 -40.54
N SER A 75 -26.40 -32.18 -41.02
CA SER A 75 -27.42 -31.84 -42.03
C SER A 75 -26.86 -31.77 -43.45
N GLY A 76 -25.56 -32.05 -43.63
CA GLY A 76 -24.82 -31.98 -44.90
C GLY A 76 -24.83 -30.61 -45.60
N SER A 77 -25.24 -29.55 -44.91
CA SER A 77 -25.51 -28.23 -45.52
C SER A 77 -24.42 -27.20 -45.23
N LEU A 78 -23.62 -27.41 -44.18
CA LEU A 78 -22.54 -26.53 -43.76
C LEU A 78 -21.27 -27.35 -43.53
N LEU A 79 -20.11 -26.74 -43.78
CA LEU A 79 -18.84 -27.35 -43.43
C LEU A 79 -18.69 -27.37 -41.90
N ALA A 80 -18.14 -28.49 -41.41
CA ALA A 80 -17.57 -28.62 -40.08
C ALA A 80 -16.04 -28.45 -40.14
N SER A 81 -15.39 -28.92 -41.21
CA SER A 81 -13.97 -28.64 -41.48
C SER A 81 -13.61 -28.71 -42.97
N SER A 82 -12.55 -27.99 -43.34
CA SER A 82 -11.90 -28.05 -44.66
C SER A 82 -10.39 -28.20 -44.45
N VAL A 83 -9.79 -29.20 -45.09
CA VAL A 83 -8.36 -29.50 -44.97
C VAL A 83 -7.76 -29.55 -46.36
N VAL A 84 -6.74 -28.72 -46.61
CA VAL A 84 -5.95 -28.71 -47.85
C VAL A 84 -4.50 -29.07 -47.50
N VAL A 85 -3.95 -30.11 -48.12
CA VAL A 85 -2.56 -30.53 -47.92
C VAL A 85 -1.83 -30.52 -49.26
N LYS A 86 -0.76 -29.74 -49.38
CA LYS A 86 0.06 -29.65 -50.60
C LYS A 86 1.09 -30.77 -50.67
N ALA A 87 1.67 -30.98 -51.85
CA ALA A 87 2.68 -32.02 -52.08
C ALA A 87 3.97 -31.82 -51.26
N ASP A 88 4.33 -30.57 -50.90
CA ASP A 88 5.47 -30.23 -50.04
C ASP A 88 5.20 -30.50 -48.54
N GLY A 89 3.99 -30.93 -48.20
CA GLY A 89 3.58 -31.23 -46.83
C GLY A 89 3.16 -30.00 -46.01
N SER A 90 3.06 -28.81 -46.62
CA SER A 90 2.33 -27.68 -46.03
C SER A 90 0.82 -27.93 -46.09
N SER A 91 0.07 -27.36 -45.16
CA SER A 91 -1.38 -27.55 -45.09
C SER A 91 -2.11 -26.35 -44.52
N ASP A 92 -3.39 -26.23 -44.88
CA ASP A 92 -4.34 -25.27 -44.33
C ASP A 92 -5.58 -26.05 -43.86
N THR A 93 -5.93 -25.87 -42.59
CA THR A 93 -7.07 -26.53 -41.94
C THR A 93 -8.00 -25.50 -41.33
N LEU A 94 -9.21 -25.41 -41.88
CA LEU A 94 -10.29 -24.55 -41.40
C LEU A 94 -11.30 -25.39 -40.64
N ALA A 95 -11.73 -24.92 -39.46
CA ALA A 95 -12.77 -25.54 -38.66
C ALA A 95 -13.91 -24.55 -38.38
N TYR A 96 -15.13 -25.07 -38.42
CA TYR A 96 -16.35 -24.28 -38.38
C TYR A 96 -17.29 -24.81 -37.31
N THR A 97 -17.96 -23.89 -36.61
CA THR A 97 -19.09 -24.20 -35.73
C THR A 97 -20.33 -23.52 -36.28
N ASN A 98 -21.37 -24.29 -36.58
CA ASN A 98 -22.62 -23.80 -37.19
C ASN A 98 -22.37 -22.94 -38.46
N GLY A 99 -21.37 -23.30 -39.26
CA GLY A 99 -21.00 -22.60 -40.50
C GLY A 99 -20.18 -21.31 -40.30
N VAL A 100 -19.85 -20.94 -39.06
CA VAL A 100 -18.96 -19.81 -38.75
C VAL A 100 -17.55 -20.34 -38.51
N LEU A 101 -16.53 -19.71 -39.11
CA LEU A 101 -15.13 -20.08 -38.92
C LEU A 101 -14.73 -19.84 -37.45
N THR A 102 -14.25 -20.88 -36.77
CA THR A 102 -13.79 -20.78 -35.38
C THR A 102 -12.28 -20.93 -35.25
N SER A 103 -11.63 -21.65 -36.18
CA SER A 103 -10.17 -21.70 -36.25
C SER A 103 -9.62 -21.98 -37.64
N GLU A 104 -8.42 -21.48 -37.91
CA GLU A 104 -7.58 -21.82 -39.06
C GLU A 104 -6.22 -22.29 -38.54
N THR A 105 -5.65 -23.34 -39.14
CA THR A 105 -4.31 -23.83 -38.82
C THR A 105 -3.52 -23.99 -40.10
N VAL A 106 -2.48 -23.16 -40.24
CA VAL A 106 -1.57 -23.17 -41.38
C VAL A 106 -0.27 -23.84 -40.94
N VAL A 107 0.07 -24.97 -41.52
CA VAL A 107 1.35 -25.67 -41.31
C VAL A 107 2.23 -25.40 -42.51
N HIS A 108 3.42 -24.86 -42.27
CA HIS A 108 4.42 -24.58 -43.30
C HIS A 108 5.22 -25.83 -43.67
N ALA A 109 5.93 -25.77 -44.79
CA ALA A 109 6.72 -26.91 -45.27
C ALA A 109 7.82 -27.33 -44.28
N ASP A 110 8.37 -26.37 -43.52
CA ASP A 110 9.38 -26.59 -42.47
C ASP A 110 8.81 -27.09 -41.13
N LYS A 111 7.49 -27.30 -41.06
CA LYS A 111 6.72 -27.73 -39.88
C LYS A 111 6.51 -26.66 -38.80
N SER A 112 6.92 -25.41 -39.01
CA SER A 112 6.36 -24.30 -38.25
C SER A 112 4.86 -24.15 -38.58
N LYS A 113 4.11 -23.50 -37.69
CA LYS A 113 2.67 -23.34 -37.91
C LYS A 113 2.11 -22.07 -37.27
N ASP A 114 1.05 -21.56 -37.90
CA ASP A 114 0.20 -20.50 -37.39
C ASP A 114 -1.18 -21.08 -37.04
N VAL A 115 -1.74 -20.67 -35.91
CA VAL A 115 -3.10 -21.02 -35.51
C VAL A 115 -3.87 -19.73 -35.27
N TYR A 116 -4.95 -19.52 -36.03
CA TYR A 116 -5.87 -18.41 -35.85
C TYR A 116 -7.13 -18.92 -35.19
N LEU A 117 -7.55 -18.28 -34.10
CA LEU A 117 -8.80 -18.52 -33.41
C LEU A 117 -9.68 -17.29 -33.59
N SER A 118 -10.98 -17.48 -33.84
CA SER A 118 -11.91 -16.39 -34.15
C SER A 118 -13.26 -16.63 -33.48
N ASN A 119 -14.03 -15.55 -33.34
CA ASN A 119 -15.37 -15.58 -32.74
C ASN A 119 -15.36 -16.09 -31.29
N ILE A 120 -14.31 -15.75 -30.54
CA ILE A 120 -14.17 -16.10 -29.13
C ILE A 120 -15.16 -15.25 -28.32
N ALA A 121 -15.96 -15.91 -27.47
CA ALA A 121 -17.00 -15.28 -26.68
C ALA A 121 -16.67 -15.31 -25.17
N GLY A 122 -17.14 -14.31 -24.41
CA GLY A 122 -16.97 -14.24 -22.96
C GLY A 122 -15.55 -13.91 -22.49
N LYS A 123 -14.72 -13.36 -23.38
CA LYS A 123 -13.35 -12.88 -23.11
C LYS A 123 -13.24 -11.40 -23.50
N THR A 124 -12.16 -10.75 -23.09
CA THR A 124 -11.83 -9.37 -23.46
C THR A 124 -11.36 -9.25 -24.91
N TYR A 125 -10.85 -10.34 -25.49
CA TYR A 125 -10.46 -10.49 -26.89
C TYR A 125 -11.44 -11.40 -27.65
N VAL A 126 -11.56 -11.19 -28.96
CA VAL A 126 -12.44 -11.97 -29.86
C VAL A 126 -11.68 -12.82 -30.88
N ALA A 127 -10.37 -12.59 -31.03
CA ALA A 127 -9.48 -13.35 -31.89
C ALA A 127 -8.10 -13.52 -31.25
N GLU A 128 -7.42 -14.60 -31.62
CA GLU A 128 -6.09 -14.98 -31.13
C GLU A 128 -5.28 -15.58 -32.29
N HIS A 129 -4.02 -15.20 -32.42
CA HIS A 129 -3.08 -15.73 -33.41
C HIS A 129 -1.85 -16.25 -32.71
N ASP A 130 -1.64 -17.57 -32.77
CA ASP A 130 -0.50 -18.27 -32.21
C ASP A 130 0.49 -18.69 -33.29
N VAL A 131 1.78 -18.45 -33.04
CA VAL A 131 2.89 -18.86 -33.91
C VAL A 131 3.75 -19.90 -33.20
N TYR A 132 3.96 -21.05 -33.84
CA TYR A 132 4.81 -22.12 -33.34
C TYR A 132 6.00 -22.36 -34.27
N ASN A 133 7.18 -22.57 -33.69
CA ASN A 133 8.35 -22.97 -34.47
C ASN A 133 8.26 -24.45 -34.92
N ALA A 134 9.22 -24.90 -35.74
CA ALA A 134 9.28 -26.27 -36.25
C ALA A 134 9.38 -27.37 -35.17
N ALA A 135 9.81 -27.02 -33.95
CA ALA A 135 9.82 -27.91 -32.79
C ALA A 135 8.48 -27.92 -32.02
N SER A 136 7.43 -27.28 -32.56
CA SER A 136 6.12 -27.09 -31.94
C SER A 136 6.14 -26.30 -30.62
N VAL A 137 7.15 -25.43 -30.43
CA VAL A 137 7.19 -24.48 -29.31
C VAL A 137 6.49 -23.19 -29.71
N LEU A 138 5.58 -22.70 -28.86
CA LEU A 138 4.91 -21.41 -29.03
C LEU A 138 5.92 -20.28 -28.88
N ILE A 139 6.07 -19.46 -29.92
CA ILE A 139 7.01 -18.33 -29.94
C ILE A 139 6.33 -16.97 -29.92
N SER A 140 5.06 -16.89 -30.33
CA SER A 140 4.28 -15.66 -30.23
C SER A 140 2.79 -15.93 -30.14
N THR A 141 2.08 -15.07 -29.41
CA THR A 141 0.61 -14.97 -29.43
C THR A 141 0.23 -13.51 -29.59
N ALA A 142 -0.78 -13.20 -30.40
CA ALA A 142 -1.43 -11.89 -30.45
C ALA A 142 -2.94 -12.04 -30.28
N ARG A 143 -3.52 -11.36 -29.28
CA ARG A 143 -4.96 -11.33 -29.02
C ARG A 143 -5.51 -9.95 -29.32
N THR A 144 -6.69 -9.87 -29.93
CA THR A 144 -7.30 -8.60 -30.34
C THR A 144 -8.72 -8.43 -29.82
N HIS A 145 -9.05 -7.20 -29.46
CA HIS A 145 -10.40 -6.74 -29.17
C HIS A 145 -11.30 -6.77 -30.42
N ALA A 146 -12.60 -6.55 -30.23
CA ALA A 146 -13.60 -6.58 -31.30
C ALA A 146 -13.40 -5.48 -32.37
N ASP A 147 -12.75 -4.38 -32.01
CA ASP A 147 -12.38 -3.29 -32.92
C ASP A 147 -11.04 -3.51 -33.64
N GLY A 148 -10.37 -4.64 -33.36
CA GLY A 148 -9.08 -5.02 -33.93
C GLY A 148 -7.86 -4.45 -33.20
N THR A 149 -8.04 -3.67 -32.13
CA THR A 149 -6.93 -3.25 -31.28
C THR A 149 -6.37 -4.44 -30.49
N LEU A 150 -5.10 -4.37 -30.08
CA LEU A 150 -4.48 -5.43 -29.28
C LEU A 150 -5.08 -5.44 -27.87
N ASP A 151 -5.30 -6.65 -27.35
CA ASP A 151 -5.65 -6.93 -25.96
C ASP A 151 -4.41 -7.38 -25.19
N SER A 152 -3.67 -8.33 -25.77
CA SER A 152 -2.41 -8.83 -25.21
C SER A 152 -1.53 -9.49 -26.26
N THR A 153 -0.23 -9.51 -26.00
CA THR A 153 0.76 -10.26 -26.79
C THR A 153 1.61 -11.14 -25.87
N TYR A 154 2.18 -12.19 -26.44
CA TYR A 154 3.26 -12.98 -25.85
C TYR A 154 4.35 -13.16 -26.88
N THR A 155 5.62 -13.10 -26.47
CA THR A 155 6.78 -13.40 -27.31
C THR A 155 7.81 -14.20 -26.53
N LEU A 156 8.39 -15.24 -27.16
CA LEU A 156 9.57 -15.97 -26.68
C LEU A 156 10.79 -15.54 -27.48
N GLY A 157 11.72 -14.83 -26.82
CA GLY A 157 13.01 -14.43 -27.37
C GLY A 157 13.92 -15.62 -27.68
N GLY A 158 14.87 -15.42 -28.59
CA GLY A 158 15.85 -16.47 -28.97
C GLY A 158 16.82 -16.85 -27.86
N ASP A 159 16.96 -15.99 -26.85
CA ASP A 159 17.70 -16.21 -25.60
C ASP A 159 16.88 -16.96 -24.53
N GLY A 160 15.58 -17.21 -24.77
CA GLY A 160 14.66 -17.85 -23.84
C GLY A 160 13.86 -16.89 -22.95
N THR A 161 14.11 -15.58 -23.07
CA THR A 161 13.36 -14.53 -22.37
C THR A 161 11.92 -14.48 -22.86
N LYS A 162 10.95 -14.26 -21.97
CA LYS A 162 9.53 -14.17 -22.33
C LYS A 162 9.03 -12.76 -22.07
N THR A 163 8.28 -12.18 -23.01
CA THR A 163 7.65 -10.87 -22.85
C THR A 163 6.15 -11.02 -23.04
N ASN A 164 5.36 -10.44 -22.13
CA ASN A 164 3.91 -10.34 -22.25
C ASN A 164 3.51 -8.87 -22.20
N ASP A 165 2.82 -8.39 -23.23
CA ASP A 165 2.25 -7.05 -23.24
C ASP A 165 0.75 -7.13 -23.02
N TYR A 166 0.21 -6.18 -22.28
CA TYR A 166 -1.22 -6.02 -22.05
C TYR A 166 -1.61 -4.60 -22.40
N PHE A 167 -2.72 -4.47 -23.12
CA PHE A 167 -3.21 -3.19 -23.63
C PHE A 167 -4.54 -2.84 -22.94
N ASP A 168 -4.82 -1.54 -22.85
CA ASP A 168 -6.14 -1.06 -22.40
C ASP A 168 -7.20 -1.25 -23.50
N THR A 169 -8.46 -0.95 -23.19
CA THR A 169 -9.58 -1.11 -24.13
C THR A 169 -9.51 -0.20 -25.36
N THR A 170 -8.51 0.69 -25.43
CA THR A 170 -8.23 1.56 -26.58
C THR A 170 -7.00 1.13 -27.37
N GLY A 171 -6.36 0.02 -26.98
CA GLY A 171 -5.16 -0.51 -27.62
C GLY A 171 -3.87 0.18 -27.18
N ILE A 172 -3.88 0.93 -26.08
CA ILE A 172 -2.66 1.57 -25.55
C ILE A 172 -1.98 0.62 -24.55
N LEU A 173 -0.66 0.48 -24.66
CA LEU A 173 0.12 -0.38 -23.77
C LEU A 173 -0.10 0.04 -22.32
N LYS A 174 -0.52 -0.92 -21.50
CA LYS A 174 -0.83 -0.74 -20.07
C LYS A 174 0.22 -1.39 -19.19
N SER A 175 0.72 -2.56 -19.57
CA SER A 175 1.80 -3.23 -18.85
C SER A 175 2.60 -4.15 -19.77
N GLU A 176 3.91 -4.21 -19.52
CA GLU A 176 4.86 -5.14 -20.15
C GLU A 176 5.50 -5.97 -19.03
N VAL A 177 5.49 -7.29 -19.18
CA VAL A 177 6.10 -8.23 -18.22
C VAL A 177 7.16 -9.05 -18.92
N THR A 178 8.42 -8.83 -18.55
CA THR A 178 9.57 -9.58 -19.04
C THR A 178 10.03 -10.59 -18.00
N ILE A 179 10.23 -11.85 -18.41
CA ILE A 179 10.64 -12.96 -17.54
C ILE A 179 11.95 -13.52 -18.07
N GLY A 180 13.02 -13.36 -17.29
CA GLY A 180 14.35 -13.87 -17.59
C GLY A 180 14.44 -15.39 -17.41
N THR A 181 15.43 -16.01 -18.06
CA THR A 181 15.67 -17.47 -17.95
C THR A 181 16.17 -17.89 -16.56
N ASP A 182 16.71 -16.94 -15.79
CA ASP A 182 17.14 -17.11 -14.41
C ASP A 182 16.00 -16.97 -13.38
N GLY A 183 14.78 -16.66 -13.84
CA GLY A 183 13.61 -16.45 -13.00
C GLY A 183 13.40 -15.01 -12.52
N SER A 184 14.27 -14.06 -12.92
CA SER A 184 14.02 -12.64 -12.72
C SER A 184 12.76 -12.19 -13.48
N THR A 185 12.06 -11.19 -12.96
CA THR A 185 10.89 -10.60 -13.64
C THR A 185 10.96 -9.08 -13.59
N ASP A 186 10.84 -8.43 -14.73
CA ASP A 186 10.65 -6.98 -14.86
C ASP A 186 9.20 -6.70 -15.26
N THR A 187 8.51 -5.88 -14.48
CA THR A 187 7.13 -5.45 -14.74
C THR A 187 7.06 -3.94 -14.88
N ARG A 188 6.80 -3.49 -16.10
CA ARG A 188 6.67 -2.08 -16.45
C ARG A 188 5.20 -1.76 -16.63
N THR A 189 4.70 -0.74 -15.93
CA THR A 189 3.31 -0.28 -16.02
C THR A 189 3.27 1.11 -16.61
N TYR A 190 2.25 1.36 -17.43
CA TYR A 190 2.09 2.58 -18.18
C TYR A 190 0.72 3.22 -17.88
N THR A 191 0.71 4.54 -17.81
CA THR A 191 -0.51 5.35 -17.76
C THR A 191 -0.80 5.92 -19.14
N ASN A 192 -2.09 6.09 -19.45
CA ASN A 192 -2.51 6.72 -20.70
C ASN A 192 -2.50 8.25 -20.53
N ALA A 193 -1.43 8.89 -21.00
CA ALA A 193 -1.31 10.34 -21.02
C ALA A 193 -1.58 10.85 -22.44
N SER A 194 -2.74 11.47 -22.64
CA SER A 194 -3.15 12.05 -23.93
C SER A 194 -3.13 11.06 -25.11
N GLY A 195 -3.47 9.79 -24.88
CA GLY A 195 -3.51 8.76 -25.93
C GLY A 195 -2.16 8.06 -26.16
N HIS A 196 -1.19 8.25 -25.28
CA HIS A 196 0.12 7.61 -25.33
C HIS A 196 0.42 6.89 -24.02
N ALA A 197 1.07 5.72 -24.13
CA ALA A 197 1.59 5.01 -22.97
C ALA A 197 2.80 5.77 -22.41
N VAL A 198 2.70 6.21 -21.15
CA VAL A 198 3.80 6.86 -20.41
C VAL A 198 4.12 6.00 -19.19
N LEU A 199 5.39 5.62 -19.04
CA LEU A 199 5.85 4.76 -17.94
C LEU A 199 5.47 5.40 -16.59
N SER A 200 4.80 4.64 -15.74
CA SER A 200 4.39 5.07 -14.40
C SER A 200 5.06 4.24 -13.31
N SER A 201 5.42 2.99 -13.60
CA SER A 201 6.22 2.17 -12.70
C SER A 201 7.09 1.16 -13.45
N ASP A 202 8.20 0.78 -12.85
CA ASP A 202 9.13 -0.25 -13.34
C ASP A 202 9.58 -1.06 -12.13
N VAL A 203 9.26 -2.36 -12.09
CA VAL A 203 9.50 -3.22 -10.92
C VAL A 203 10.28 -4.44 -11.36
N LEU A 204 11.58 -4.43 -11.06
CA LEU A 204 12.48 -5.56 -11.23
C LEU A 204 12.46 -6.41 -9.96
N LYS A 205 12.14 -7.69 -10.10
CA LYS A 205 12.41 -8.72 -9.09
C LYS A 205 13.59 -9.55 -9.57
N ASN A 206 14.65 -9.56 -8.78
CA ASN A 206 15.86 -10.26 -9.13
C ASN A 206 15.70 -11.78 -8.99
N ALA A 207 16.58 -12.52 -9.66
CA ALA A 207 16.61 -13.97 -9.53
C ALA A 207 16.95 -14.39 -8.08
N PRO A 208 16.44 -15.54 -7.61
CA PRO A 208 16.75 -16.06 -6.28
C PRO A 208 18.26 -16.14 -6.01
N GLY A 209 18.71 -15.62 -4.86
CA GLY A 209 20.12 -15.60 -4.47
C GLY A 209 20.90 -14.34 -4.88
N SER A 210 20.24 -13.35 -5.46
CA SER A 210 20.80 -12.02 -5.72
C SER A 210 21.01 -11.23 -4.40
N ALA A 211 21.88 -10.22 -4.43
CA ALA A 211 22.10 -9.32 -3.29
C ALA A 211 20.84 -8.52 -2.94
N ASP A 212 20.08 -8.13 -3.96
CA ASP A 212 18.81 -7.42 -3.84
C ASP A 212 17.65 -8.33 -4.23
N ILE A 213 16.53 -8.24 -3.52
CA ILE A 213 15.27 -8.91 -3.83
C ILE A 213 14.57 -8.19 -5.00
N SER A 214 14.50 -6.86 -4.95
CA SER A 214 13.83 -6.07 -5.98
C SER A 214 14.32 -4.62 -6.05
N ASP A 215 14.12 -4.01 -7.21
CA ASP A 215 14.27 -2.58 -7.48
C ASP A 215 12.94 -2.08 -8.08
N ALA A 216 12.27 -1.18 -7.37
CA ALA A 216 10.96 -0.63 -7.75
C ALA A 216 11.04 0.88 -7.97
N LYS A 217 10.73 1.32 -9.19
CA LYS A 217 10.77 2.73 -9.61
C LYS A 217 9.37 3.23 -9.90
N LEU A 218 9.06 4.41 -9.40
CA LEU A 218 7.83 5.15 -9.63
C LEU A 218 8.13 6.43 -10.41
N TYR A 219 7.26 6.73 -11.36
CA TYR A 219 7.41 7.88 -12.26
C TYR A 219 6.18 8.78 -12.18
N THR A 220 6.43 10.09 -12.19
CA THR A 220 5.40 11.11 -12.35
C THR A 220 5.42 11.65 -13.78
N VAL A 221 4.26 12.07 -14.29
CA VAL A 221 4.16 12.63 -15.64
C VAL A 221 4.40 14.13 -15.59
N VAL A 222 5.54 14.59 -16.09
CA VAL A 222 5.90 16.00 -16.20
C VAL A 222 6.00 16.35 -17.68
N ASN A 223 5.19 17.29 -18.15
CA ASN A 223 5.12 17.69 -19.57
C ASN A 223 4.91 16.52 -20.55
N GLY A 224 4.15 15.50 -20.14
CA GLY A 224 3.87 14.31 -20.96
C GLY A 224 5.02 13.30 -21.02
N GLN A 225 6.06 13.46 -20.21
CA GLN A 225 7.18 12.52 -20.08
C GLN A 225 7.22 11.91 -18.69
N ALA A 226 7.72 10.68 -18.59
CA ALA A 226 7.97 10.01 -17.32
C ALA A 226 9.23 10.61 -16.66
N THR A 227 9.07 11.14 -15.46
CA THR A 227 10.16 11.62 -14.61
C THR A 227 10.20 10.74 -13.36
N LEU A 228 11.35 10.15 -13.05
CA LEU A 228 11.53 9.35 -11.84
C LEU A 228 11.19 10.21 -10.62
N SER A 229 10.40 9.67 -9.70
CA SER A 229 10.06 10.31 -8.43
C SER A 229 10.59 9.52 -7.25
N THR A 230 10.56 8.19 -7.35
CA THR A 230 10.97 7.30 -6.26
C THR A 230 11.62 6.04 -6.82
N GLU A 231 12.67 5.57 -6.18
CA GLU A 231 13.30 4.27 -6.38
C GLU A 231 13.41 3.57 -5.02
N THR A 232 13.02 2.31 -4.94
CA THR A 232 13.08 1.51 -3.71
C THR A 232 13.82 0.22 -4.00
N VAL A 233 14.97 0.05 -3.37
CA VAL A 233 15.78 -1.17 -3.45
C VAL A 233 15.53 -1.97 -2.18
N LEU A 234 15.06 -3.21 -2.33
CA LEU A 234 14.88 -4.14 -1.22
C LEU A 234 16.02 -5.16 -1.24
N HIS A 235 16.78 -5.24 -0.15
CA HIS A 235 17.94 -6.13 -0.04
C HIS A 235 17.56 -7.52 0.46
N ALA A 236 18.45 -8.50 0.27
CA ALA A 236 18.24 -9.89 0.66
C ALA A 236 18.07 -10.12 2.18
N ASP A 237 18.51 -9.17 3.01
CA ASP A 237 18.33 -9.19 4.47
C ASP A 237 17.04 -8.49 4.93
N ASN A 238 16.17 -8.07 3.99
CA ASN A 238 14.96 -7.26 4.18
C ASN A 238 15.18 -5.79 4.57
N SER A 239 16.42 -5.31 4.65
CA SER A 239 16.67 -3.86 4.67
C SER A 239 16.27 -3.25 3.33
N LYS A 240 16.01 -1.93 3.31
CA LYS A 240 15.66 -1.24 2.07
C LYS A 240 16.24 0.17 2.01
N ASP A 241 16.60 0.57 0.81
CA ASP A 241 16.96 1.94 0.47
C ASP A 241 15.80 2.57 -0.32
N VAL A 242 15.44 3.81 0.00
CA VAL A 242 14.43 4.60 -0.72
C VAL A 242 15.05 5.90 -1.19
N PHE A 243 15.13 6.08 -2.51
CA PHE A 243 15.61 7.30 -3.13
C PHE A 243 14.41 8.11 -3.62
N LEU A 244 14.23 9.31 -3.10
CA LEU A 244 13.27 10.28 -3.61
C LEU A 244 14.00 11.28 -4.51
N THR A 245 13.40 11.60 -5.65
CA THR A 245 13.96 12.53 -6.64
C THR A 245 12.90 13.53 -7.07
N ASN A 246 13.32 14.76 -7.39
CA ASN A 246 12.46 15.79 -7.98
C ASN A 246 11.30 16.25 -7.05
N ALA A 247 11.59 16.38 -5.75
CA ALA A 247 10.67 16.96 -4.79
C ALA A 247 10.60 18.49 -4.99
N ALA A 248 9.73 18.96 -5.89
CA ALA A 248 9.45 20.39 -6.00
C ALA A 248 9.05 20.97 -4.62
N GLY A 249 9.09 22.28 -4.38
CA GLY A 249 8.59 22.86 -3.11
C GLY A 249 9.17 22.34 -1.77
N THR A 250 10.18 21.48 -1.78
CA THR A 250 10.97 21.07 -0.61
C THR A 250 12.32 21.80 -0.64
N PRO A 251 13.02 21.94 0.50
CA PRO A 251 14.35 22.56 0.50
C PRO A 251 15.42 21.68 -0.19
N TYR A 252 15.08 20.44 -0.55
CA TYR A 252 15.99 19.46 -1.16
C TYR A 252 15.52 19.00 -2.56
N VAL A 253 16.44 18.48 -3.35
CA VAL A 253 16.20 17.98 -4.71
C VAL A 253 16.19 16.45 -4.77
N THR A 254 16.87 15.81 -3.83
CA THR A 254 16.90 14.36 -3.65
C THR A 254 16.99 14.01 -2.18
N GLU A 255 16.45 12.85 -1.81
CA GLU A 255 16.52 12.28 -0.48
C GLU A 255 16.84 10.79 -0.59
N HIS A 256 17.67 10.28 0.32
CA HIS A 256 17.99 8.86 0.41
C HIS A 256 17.76 8.37 1.83
N ASP A 257 16.76 7.51 1.99
CA ASP A 257 16.34 6.93 3.25
C ASP A 257 16.78 5.47 3.31
N VAL A 258 17.47 5.09 4.39
CA VAL A 258 17.98 3.74 4.63
C VAL A 258 17.22 3.14 5.79
N TYR A 259 16.55 2.01 5.55
CA TYR A 259 15.79 1.29 6.56
C TYR A 259 16.43 -0.07 6.85
N ASP A 260 16.38 -0.52 8.10
CA ASP A 260 16.82 -1.85 8.46
C ASP A 260 15.77 -2.95 8.14
N ALA A 261 16.11 -4.19 8.47
CA ALA A 261 15.27 -5.36 8.24
C ALA A 261 13.94 -5.38 9.04
N THR A 262 13.83 -4.56 10.09
CA THR A 262 12.62 -4.41 10.89
C THR A 262 11.70 -3.31 10.35
N GLY A 263 12.23 -2.48 9.43
CA GLY A 263 11.54 -1.31 8.88
C GLY A 263 11.86 -0.01 9.62
N PHE A 264 12.84 -0.02 10.54
CA PHE A 264 13.29 1.18 11.24
C PHE A 264 14.16 2.05 10.31
N LEU A 265 13.87 3.35 10.24
CA LEU A 265 14.66 4.31 9.45
C LEU A 265 15.98 4.58 10.16
N LYS A 266 17.09 4.08 9.61
CA LYS A 266 18.43 4.27 10.18
C LYS A 266 19.01 5.64 9.86
N SER A 267 18.83 6.09 8.62
CA SER A 267 19.40 7.36 8.18
C SER A 267 18.64 7.94 7.01
N LYS A 268 18.71 9.26 6.91
CA LYS A 268 18.18 10.07 5.83
C LYS A 268 19.29 11.01 5.34
N ASP A 269 19.51 11.08 4.02
CA ASP A 269 20.44 12.04 3.40
C ASP A 269 19.67 12.93 2.42
N GLN A 270 19.52 14.20 2.76
CA GLN A 270 18.82 15.20 1.95
C GLN A 270 19.81 16.12 1.25
N ILE A 271 19.70 16.24 -0.07
CA ILE A 271 20.58 17.08 -0.88
C ILE A 271 19.81 18.34 -1.31
N ALA A 272 20.28 19.51 -0.89
CA ALA A 272 19.72 20.80 -1.28
C ALA A 272 20.03 21.16 -2.75
N LEU A 273 19.33 22.17 -3.29
CA LEU A 273 19.53 22.64 -4.67
C LEU A 273 20.95 23.15 -4.94
N ASP A 274 21.62 23.68 -3.92
CA ASP A 274 23.02 24.14 -4.00
C ASP A 274 24.04 23.00 -3.81
N GLY A 275 23.56 21.76 -3.60
CA GLY A 275 24.36 20.56 -3.43
C GLY A 275 24.86 20.32 -2.02
N THR A 276 24.42 21.08 -1.00
CA THR A 276 24.72 20.74 0.39
C THR A 276 23.90 19.53 0.84
N HIS A 277 24.48 18.73 1.72
CA HIS A 277 23.83 17.56 2.32
C HIS A 277 23.44 17.86 3.76
N THR A 278 22.26 17.38 4.15
CA THR A 278 21.86 17.24 5.55
C THR A 278 21.65 15.75 5.79
N GLN A 279 22.53 15.14 6.57
CA GLN A 279 22.40 13.73 6.94
C GLN A 279 21.82 13.62 8.35
N THR A 280 20.69 12.92 8.46
CA THR A 280 20.05 12.60 9.74
C THR A 280 20.25 11.13 10.05
N VAL A 281 20.64 10.80 11.28
CA VAL A 281 20.80 9.42 11.75
C VAL A 281 19.94 9.21 12.99
N TYR A 282 19.21 8.10 13.03
CA TYR A 282 18.25 7.80 14.11
C TYR A 282 18.75 6.63 14.97
N SER A 283 18.65 6.75 16.30
CA SER A 283 18.91 5.66 17.24
C SER A 283 17.77 4.65 17.26
N SER A 284 18.08 3.35 17.25
CA SER A 284 17.03 2.31 17.26
C SER A 284 16.61 1.86 18.67
N GLY A 285 17.27 2.39 19.71
CA GLY A 285 17.12 1.95 21.10
C GLY A 285 18.03 0.77 21.48
N ALA A 286 18.75 0.18 20.51
CA ALA A 286 19.85 -0.73 20.79
C ALA A 286 21.14 0.04 21.05
N ASN A 287 22.13 -0.61 21.66
CA ASN A 287 23.41 0.05 21.94
C ASN A 287 24.19 0.28 20.64
N GLU A 288 24.23 1.52 20.16
CA GLU A 288 24.87 1.90 18.91
C GLU A 288 26.13 2.75 19.09
N SER A 289 26.90 2.84 18.01
CA SER A 289 28.08 3.69 17.94
C SER A 289 28.05 4.47 16.64
N PHE A 290 27.92 5.78 16.78
CA PHE A 290 27.86 6.75 15.70
C PHE A 290 29.24 7.39 15.52
N THR A 291 29.65 7.57 14.26
CA THR A 291 30.83 8.35 13.92
C THR A 291 30.36 9.45 13.00
N SER A 292 30.44 10.71 13.44
CA SER A 292 30.12 11.86 12.59
C SER A 292 31.12 11.92 11.43
N THR A 293 30.61 12.21 10.22
CA THR A 293 31.39 12.29 8.98
C THR A 293 30.89 13.42 8.06
N GLY A 294 30.75 14.63 8.59
CA GLY A 294 30.20 15.74 7.81
C GLY A 294 29.38 16.67 8.68
N ALA A 295 28.28 17.17 8.14
CA ALA A 295 27.28 17.90 8.91
C ALA A 295 26.11 16.95 9.16
N GLU A 296 26.03 16.44 10.39
CA GLU A 296 25.02 15.46 10.78
C GLU A 296 24.03 16.00 11.80
N THR A 297 22.78 15.55 11.70
CA THR A 297 21.81 15.61 12.79
C THR A 297 21.63 14.21 13.37
N LEU A 298 22.00 14.01 14.63
CA LEU A 298 21.81 12.73 15.31
C LEU A 298 20.55 12.82 16.18
N VAL A 299 19.59 11.95 15.94
CA VAL A 299 18.27 11.96 16.59
C VAL A 299 18.16 10.75 17.51
N PHE A 300 17.96 11.01 18.80
CA PHE A 300 17.81 10.02 19.85
C PHE A 300 16.38 10.07 20.41
N ASN A 301 15.57 9.09 20.03
CA ASN A 301 14.19 8.98 20.48
C ASN A 301 14.13 8.43 21.92
N PHE A 302 12.94 8.44 22.53
CA PHE A 302 12.72 7.80 23.82
C PHE A 302 13.25 6.35 23.83
N GLY A 303 13.93 5.96 24.92
CA GLY A 303 14.49 4.62 25.06
C GLY A 303 15.70 4.34 24.15
N PHE A 304 16.52 5.35 23.85
CA PHE A 304 17.69 5.24 22.95
C PHE A 304 18.78 4.25 23.42
N GLY A 305 18.71 3.67 24.63
CA GLY A 305 19.65 2.66 25.07
C GLY A 305 21.02 3.24 25.47
N HIS A 306 22.11 2.49 25.23
CA HIS A 306 23.47 2.92 25.57
C HIS A 306 24.31 3.24 24.33
N ASP A 307 24.22 4.48 23.89
CA ASP A 307 24.83 4.94 22.65
C ASP A 307 26.15 5.68 22.86
N THR A 308 26.96 5.69 21.80
CA THR A 308 28.21 6.45 21.76
C THR A 308 28.34 7.24 20.47
N ILE A 309 28.58 8.54 20.57
CA ILE A 309 28.96 9.40 19.45
C ILE A 309 30.47 9.60 19.50
N SER A 310 31.14 9.36 18.39
CA SER A 310 32.57 9.62 18.21
C SER A 310 32.79 10.66 17.13
N SER A 311 33.85 11.48 17.30
CA SER A 311 34.22 12.55 16.38
C SER A 311 33.16 13.65 16.19
N PHE A 312 32.37 13.95 17.23
CA PHE A 312 31.39 15.04 17.22
C PHE A 312 32.05 16.39 16.86
N ASP A 313 31.57 17.03 15.81
CA ASP A 313 32.08 18.30 15.28
C ASP A 313 31.10 19.44 15.61
N PHE A 314 31.42 20.22 16.64
CA PHE A 314 30.67 21.41 17.05
C PHE A 314 30.53 22.51 15.96
N SER A 315 31.23 22.40 14.83
CA SER A 315 31.06 23.36 13.74
C SER A 315 29.93 23.02 12.77
N SER A 316 29.41 21.78 12.82
CA SER A 316 28.49 21.25 11.82
C SER A 316 27.45 20.27 12.35
N ASP A 317 27.72 19.58 13.45
CA ASP A 317 26.83 18.55 13.99
C ASP A 317 25.76 19.15 14.90
N HIS A 318 24.61 18.49 14.91
CA HIS A 318 23.48 18.78 15.79
C HIS A 318 22.98 17.49 16.44
N VAL A 319 22.54 17.57 17.68
CA VAL A 319 21.98 16.43 18.43
C VAL A 319 20.58 16.78 18.89
N GLU A 320 19.62 15.97 18.47
CA GLU A 320 18.23 16.03 18.92
C GLU A 320 17.99 14.85 19.87
N ILE A 321 17.50 15.12 21.07
CA ILE A 321 17.21 14.10 22.08
C ILE A 321 15.79 14.32 22.58
N ASP A 322 15.03 13.24 22.69
CA ASP A 322 13.69 13.28 23.25
C ASP A 322 13.68 13.89 24.68
N SER A 323 12.72 14.80 24.93
CA SER A 323 12.64 15.66 26.12
C SER A 323 12.14 14.96 27.37
N THR A 324 11.68 13.71 27.29
CA THR A 324 10.97 12.95 28.36
C THR A 324 11.57 13.03 29.77
N VAL A 325 12.88 13.30 29.87
CA VAL A 325 13.62 13.38 31.14
C VAL A 325 14.32 14.73 31.39
N PHE A 326 14.35 15.63 30.41
CA PHE A 326 15.14 16.85 30.45
C PHE A 326 14.24 18.08 30.38
N THR A 327 14.27 18.92 31.41
CA THR A 327 13.42 20.14 31.44
C THR A 327 13.89 21.25 30.48
N SER A 328 15.15 21.19 30.06
CA SER A 328 15.77 22.06 29.06
C SER A 328 17.13 21.48 28.65
N VAL A 329 17.67 21.88 27.51
CA VAL A 329 19.07 21.54 27.13
C VAL A 329 20.06 21.94 28.23
N SER A 330 19.83 23.09 28.86
CA SER A 330 20.65 23.57 29.97
C SER A 330 20.61 22.61 31.16
N ASP A 331 19.45 22.04 31.46
CA ASP A 331 19.27 21.04 32.53
C ASP A 331 19.92 19.69 32.16
N MET A 332 19.69 19.21 30.94
CA MET A 332 20.36 18.02 30.40
C MET A 332 21.90 18.13 30.55
N LEU A 333 22.47 19.24 30.08
CA LEU A 333 23.91 19.45 30.07
C LEU A 333 24.49 19.75 31.46
N GLN A 334 23.73 20.36 32.38
CA GLN A 334 24.25 20.70 33.72
C GLN A 334 23.98 19.62 34.76
N SER A 335 22.78 19.04 34.78
CA SER A 335 22.29 18.16 35.82
C SER A 335 22.41 16.68 35.45
N HIS A 336 22.27 16.35 34.15
CA HIS A 336 22.21 14.97 33.65
C HIS A 336 23.47 14.53 32.90
N THR A 337 24.46 15.41 32.77
CA THR A 337 25.72 15.07 32.11
C THR A 337 26.85 14.91 33.12
N THR A 338 27.68 13.88 32.97
CA THR A 338 28.89 13.67 33.79
C THR A 338 30.11 13.32 32.93
N ASP A 339 31.29 13.79 33.33
CA ASP A 339 32.54 13.40 32.67
C ASP A 339 32.99 12.01 33.14
N THR A 340 33.32 11.14 32.19
CA THR A 340 33.92 9.82 32.43
C THR A 340 35.28 9.71 31.74
N ALA A 341 35.95 8.56 31.87
CA ALA A 341 37.18 8.28 31.13
C ALA A 341 36.98 8.19 29.61
N ALA A 342 35.75 7.91 29.15
CA ALA A 342 35.42 7.82 27.72
C ALA A 342 35.05 9.19 27.11
N GLY A 343 34.61 10.14 27.94
CA GLY A 343 34.09 11.45 27.54
C GLY A 343 32.88 11.85 28.39
N ALA A 344 32.17 12.89 27.98
CA ALA A 344 30.91 13.32 28.58
C ALA A 344 29.80 12.29 28.33
N VAL A 345 29.02 11.98 29.36
CA VAL A 345 27.91 11.04 29.30
C VAL A 345 26.66 11.75 29.77
N ILE A 346 25.67 11.84 28.89
CA ILE A 346 24.29 12.23 29.23
C ILE A 346 23.58 10.99 29.74
N ASP A 347 22.93 11.06 30.90
CA ASP A 347 22.17 9.97 31.53
C ASP A 347 20.74 10.44 31.78
N ASP A 348 19.78 9.75 31.18
CA ASP A 348 18.37 10.09 31.28
C ASP A 348 17.75 9.69 32.64
N GLY A 349 18.47 8.92 33.46
CA GLY A 349 17.99 8.41 34.75
C GLY A 349 17.05 7.20 34.64
N ASN A 350 16.68 6.79 33.43
CA ASN A 350 15.84 5.62 33.14
C ASN A 350 16.64 4.46 32.55
N GLY A 351 17.98 4.57 32.55
CA GLY A 351 18.88 3.52 32.09
C GLY A 351 19.39 3.72 30.67
N ASN A 352 19.11 4.85 30.03
CA ASN A 352 19.66 5.22 28.73
C ASN A 352 20.81 6.21 28.91
N THR A 353 21.89 6.02 28.14
CA THR A 353 23.11 6.84 28.25
C THR A 353 23.66 7.18 26.89
N LEU A 354 23.96 8.46 26.64
CA LEU A 354 24.59 8.93 25.41
C LEU A 354 26.00 9.43 25.72
N THR A 355 27.01 8.73 25.19
CA THR A 355 28.43 9.04 25.43
C THR A 355 29.03 9.83 24.27
N PHE A 356 29.55 11.03 24.54
CA PHE A 356 30.32 11.83 23.57
C PHE A 356 31.81 11.54 23.74
N SER A 357 32.33 10.64 22.90
CA SER A 357 33.71 10.14 23.05
C SER A 357 34.75 11.23 22.83
N GLY A 358 35.62 11.43 23.82
CA GLY A 358 36.71 12.41 23.76
C GLY A 358 36.28 13.88 23.92
N VAL A 359 34.98 14.13 24.13
CA VAL A 359 34.42 15.46 24.38
C VAL A 359 34.16 15.62 25.88
N SER A 360 34.41 16.80 26.45
CA SER A 360 34.12 17.05 27.87
C SER A 360 32.75 17.68 28.08
N LYS A 361 32.17 17.53 29.27
CA LYS A 361 30.92 18.18 29.68
C LYS A 361 31.02 19.71 29.51
N ALA A 362 32.19 20.29 29.77
CA ALA A 362 32.40 21.72 29.61
C ALA A 362 32.30 22.16 28.14
N ASP A 363 32.78 21.32 27.21
CA ASP A 363 32.67 21.59 25.78
C ASP A 363 31.19 21.55 25.34
N LEU A 364 30.44 20.54 25.79
CA LEU A 364 28.99 20.43 25.52
C LEU A 364 28.23 21.66 26.03
N ILE A 365 28.47 22.08 27.27
CA ILE A 365 27.81 23.27 27.85
C ILE A 365 28.12 24.54 27.05
N SER A 366 29.35 24.69 26.54
CA SER A 366 29.73 25.86 25.74
C SER A 366 29.09 25.87 24.34
N HIS A 367 28.56 24.72 23.91
CA HIS A 367 27.91 24.51 22.62
C HIS A 367 26.47 24.02 22.77
N GLN A 368 25.76 24.49 23.81
CA GLN A 368 24.38 24.08 24.07
C GLN A 368 23.41 24.37 22.90
N GLN A 369 23.76 25.25 21.95
CA GLN A 369 22.95 25.53 20.77
C GLN A 369 22.98 24.42 19.71
N ASP A 370 23.94 23.49 19.82
CA ASP A 370 24.07 22.32 18.93
C ASP A 370 23.24 21.13 19.44
N PHE A 371 22.41 21.39 20.46
CA PHE A 371 21.52 20.44 21.09
C PHE A 371 20.09 20.95 21.03
N GLU A 372 19.18 20.05 20.75
CA GLU A 372 17.75 20.28 20.77
C GLU A 372 17.07 19.19 21.59
N LEU A 373 16.07 19.58 22.36
CA LEU A 373 15.16 18.62 22.97
C LEU A 373 13.93 18.53 22.07
N SER A 374 13.70 17.36 21.48
CA SER A 374 12.44 17.10 20.80
C SER A 374 11.37 16.83 21.83
N GLY A 375 10.24 17.53 21.74
CA GLY A 375 9.10 17.26 22.64
C GLY A 375 8.71 15.79 22.57
N HIS A 376 8.16 15.24 23.66
CA HIS A 376 7.72 13.85 23.74
C HIS A 376 6.91 13.42 22.50
N HIS A 377 7.53 12.73 21.55
CA HIS A 377 6.87 12.32 20.30
C HIS A 377 6.31 10.92 20.47
N PHE A 378 5.00 10.84 20.70
CA PHE A 378 4.31 9.56 20.62
C PHE A 378 4.31 9.08 19.17
N PHE A 379 4.62 7.79 18.96
CA PHE A 379 4.57 7.09 17.67
C PHE A 379 5.75 7.33 16.73
N SER A 380 5.91 6.41 15.78
CA SER A 380 6.95 6.46 14.76
C SER A 380 6.92 7.73 13.92
N THR A 381 8.05 8.08 13.32
CA THR A 381 8.18 9.23 12.42
C THR A 381 7.36 9.10 11.14
N ASP A 382 7.08 7.87 10.69
CA ASP A 382 6.19 7.57 9.55
C ASP A 382 4.69 7.51 9.93
N SER A 383 4.35 7.76 11.20
CA SER A 383 2.97 7.93 11.63
C SER A 383 2.31 9.11 10.91
N ALA A 384 1.03 8.97 10.58
CA ALA A 384 0.21 10.09 10.12
C ALA A 384 0.12 11.23 11.16
N TRP A 385 0.39 10.96 12.44
CA TRP A 385 0.53 12.01 13.47
C TRP A 385 1.80 12.85 13.26
N ASN A 386 2.92 12.22 12.89
CA ASN A 386 4.24 12.84 12.89
C ASN A 386 4.75 13.18 11.47
N THR A 387 3.97 12.85 10.43
CA THR A 387 4.28 13.16 9.04
C THR A 387 3.76 14.55 8.66
N PRO A 388 4.62 15.51 8.25
CA PRO A 388 4.18 16.81 7.77
C PRO A 388 3.34 16.73 6.49
N ILE A 389 2.40 17.67 6.33
CA ILE A 389 1.66 17.89 5.11
C ILE A 389 2.61 18.32 3.99
N SER A 390 2.59 17.60 2.87
CA SER A 390 3.32 17.99 1.68
C SER A 390 2.73 19.28 1.07
N GLN A 391 3.41 20.40 1.27
CA GLN A 391 2.94 21.73 0.86
C GLN A 391 2.76 21.91 -0.66
N MET A 392 3.39 21.05 -1.46
CA MET A 392 3.15 21.01 -2.90
C MET A 392 1.86 20.30 -3.31
N ASN A 393 1.57 19.22 -2.60
CA ASN A 393 0.61 18.21 -3.03
C ASN A 393 -0.73 18.36 -2.29
N VAL A 394 -0.74 19.09 -1.18
CA VAL A 394 -1.95 19.38 -0.41
C VAL A 394 -2.99 20.09 -1.28
N GLN A 395 -4.23 19.61 -1.22
CA GLN A 395 -5.36 20.19 -1.93
C GLN A 395 -6.41 20.63 -0.91
N TYR A 396 -6.43 21.91 -0.59
CA TYR A 396 -7.47 22.45 0.27
C TYR A 396 -8.82 22.41 -0.46
N SER A 397 -9.83 21.85 0.20
CA SER A 397 -11.21 21.94 -0.22
C SER A 397 -11.68 23.40 -0.29
N ASP A 398 -12.70 23.68 -1.11
CA ASP A 398 -13.30 25.01 -1.17
C ASP A 398 -13.74 25.44 0.25
N PRO A 399 -13.36 26.64 0.75
CA PRO A 399 -13.77 27.08 2.08
C PRO A 399 -15.29 27.07 2.30
N SER A 400 -16.10 27.14 1.24
CA SER A 400 -17.57 27.05 1.31
C SER A 400 -18.13 25.62 1.21
N ALA A 401 -17.27 24.60 1.08
CA ALA A 401 -17.68 23.20 1.12
C ALA A 401 -18.47 22.89 2.41
N ILE A 402 -19.49 22.04 2.30
CA ILE A 402 -20.43 21.78 3.39
C ILE A 402 -19.75 21.25 4.65
N GLN A 403 -18.67 20.47 4.48
CA GLN A 403 -17.86 19.95 5.57
C GLN A 403 -17.21 21.09 6.36
N ASN A 404 -16.58 22.05 5.68
CA ASN A 404 -15.95 23.21 6.33
C ASN A 404 -16.99 24.13 7.00
N LEU A 405 -18.17 24.28 6.38
CA LEU A 405 -19.27 25.02 6.99
C LEU A 405 -19.82 24.33 8.25
N GLN A 406 -19.99 23.00 8.22
CA GLN A 406 -20.43 22.24 9.38
C GLN A 406 -19.39 22.25 10.49
N PHE A 407 -18.11 22.08 10.17
CA PHE A 407 -17.00 22.12 11.13
C PHE A 407 -17.00 23.40 11.97
N ARG A 408 -17.20 24.55 11.33
CA ARG A 408 -17.15 25.88 11.97
C ARG A 408 -18.47 26.31 12.61
N SER A 409 -19.53 25.51 12.48
CA SER A 409 -20.86 25.92 12.90
C SER A 409 -21.02 25.87 14.43
N THR A 410 -20.95 27.04 15.07
CA THR A 410 -21.22 27.20 16.52
C THR A 410 -22.63 26.82 16.93
N SER A 411 -23.57 26.72 15.97
CA SER A 411 -24.92 26.23 16.26
C SER A 411 -24.99 24.70 16.40
N LEU A 412 -23.98 23.98 15.91
CA LEU A 412 -23.88 22.52 16.02
C LEU A 412 -23.04 22.14 17.24
N ALA A 413 -21.93 22.85 17.45
CA ALA A 413 -20.97 22.52 18.49
C ALA A 413 -20.19 23.75 19.00
N ASN A 414 -19.86 23.74 20.29
CA ASN A 414 -18.99 24.75 20.89
C ASN A 414 -17.52 24.41 20.63
N THR A 415 -16.69 25.40 20.28
CA THR A 415 -15.24 25.19 20.22
C THR A 415 -14.68 24.91 21.60
N TRP A 416 -13.78 23.93 21.70
CA TRP A 416 -13.14 23.59 22.97
C TRP A 416 -11.67 23.20 22.80
N VAL A 417 -10.95 23.29 23.92
CA VAL A 417 -9.62 22.72 24.11
C VAL A 417 -9.73 21.80 25.32
N GLN A 418 -9.48 20.52 25.09
CA GLN A 418 -9.51 19.53 26.14
C GLN A 418 -8.24 19.59 26.98
N SER A 419 -8.40 19.29 28.27
CA SER A 419 -7.28 19.05 29.18
C SER A 419 -7.63 17.83 30.03
N ALA A 420 -6.77 16.83 29.98
CA ALA A 420 -6.90 15.62 30.77
C ALA A 420 -5.49 15.05 31.01
N ASP A 421 -5.23 14.68 32.26
CA ASP A 421 -4.08 13.87 32.61
C ASP A 421 -4.32 12.44 32.11
N LEU A 422 -3.62 12.06 31.03
CA LEU A 422 -3.92 10.82 30.29
C LEU A 422 -2.85 9.76 30.42
N PHE A 423 -1.57 10.16 30.51
CA PHE A 423 -0.43 9.30 30.27
C PHE A 423 0.36 9.07 31.55
N PHE A 424 0.35 7.83 32.03
CA PHE A 424 1.05 7.42 33.24
C PHE A 424 2.22 6.50 32.89
N SER A 425 3.43 6.90 33.22
CA SER A 425 4.59 6.01 33.08
C SER A 425 4.57 4.93 34.16
N THR A 426 4.74 3.66 33.78
CA THR A 426 4.78 2.54 34.74
C THR A 426 6.21 2.27 35.22
N PRO A 427 6.50 2.46 36.53
CA PRO A 427 7.82 2.16 37.07
C PRO A 427 8.16 0.66 36.98
N THR A 428 9.45 0.33 36.93
CA THR A 428 9.92 -1.06 36.88
C THR A 428 9.57 -1.88 38.13
N ASP A 429 9.28 -1.22 39.26
CA ASP A 429 8.85 -1.83 40.52
C ASP A 429 7.32 -1.77 40.73
N ALA A 430 6.55 -1.37 39.72
CA ALA A 430 5.10 -1.31 39.79
C ALA A 430 4.48 -2.70 40.11
N PRO A 431 3.40 -2.74 40.91
CA PRO A 431 2.74 -3.99 41.23
C PRO A 431 2.05 -4.59 40.00
N HIS A 432 2.11 -5.92 39.87
CA HIS A 432 1.25 -6.65 38.95
C HIS A 432 -0.18 -6.69 39.49
N MET A 433 -1.05 -5.91 38.87
CA MET A 433 -2.46 -5.83 39.21
C MET A 433 -3.29 -6.70 38.28
N LYS A 434 -4.34 -7.31 38.84
CA LYS A 434 -5.30 -8.07 38.06
C LYS A 434 -6.21 -7.10 37.30
N TRP A 435 -6.23 -7.24 35.98
CA TRP A 435 -7.18 -6.57 35.10
C TRP A 435 -8.22 -7.56 34.59
N THR A 436 -9.46 -7.11 34.49
CA THR A 436 -10.56 -7.79 33.80
C THR A 436 -11.04 -6.92 32.65
N PHE A 437 -11.49 -7.53 31.56
CA PHE A 437 -11.93 -6.79 30.38
C PHE A 437 -13.16 -7.41 29.73
N ASP A 438 -14.05 -6.59 29.16
CA ASP A 438 -15.13 -7.10 28.30
C ASP A 438 -14.60 -7.41 26.89
N VAL A 439 -13.76 -6.53 26.34
CA VAL A 439 -13.04 -6.72 25.07
C VAL A 439 -11.57 -6.32 25.24
N LEU A 440 -10.66 -7.16 24.74
CA LEU A 440 -9.23 -6.89 24.62
C LEU A 440 -8.84 -6.88 23.14
N ASN A 441 -8.05 -5.90 22.73
CA ASN A 441 -7.46 -5.80 21.40
C ASN A 441 -5.93 -5.68 21.51
N GLN A 442 -5.22 -6.64 20.93
CA GLN A 442 -3.75 -6.66 20.85
C GLN A 442 -3.27 -6.71 19.39
N ALA A 443 -4.10 -6.29 18.43
CA ALA A 443 -3.80 -6.46 17.01
C ALA A 443 -2.55 -5.70 16.56
N THR A 444 -2.26 -4.54 17.17
CA THR A 444 -1.09 -3.70 16.86
C THR A 444 0.23 -4.40 17.19
N VAL A 445 0.28 -5.15 18.30
CA VAL A 445 1.47 -5.88 18.75
C VAL A 445 1.54 -7.33 18.23
N GLY A 446 0.76 -7.65 17.18
CA GLY A 446 0.70 -8.99 16.56
C GLY A 446 -0.18 -10.01 17.29
N GLY A 447 -0.91 -9.59 18.32
CA GLY A 447 -1.95 -10.36 19.00
C GLY A 447 -3.30 -10.31 18.27
N GLY A 448 -4.38 -10.56 19.01
CA GLY A 448 -5.74 -10.57 18.46
C GLY A 448 -6.80 -10.14 19.47
N PHE A 449 -8.07 -10.29 19.08
CA PHE A 449 -9.20 -9.93 19.94
C PHE A 449 -9.53 -11.04 20.94
N SER A 450 -9.82 -10.64 22.17
CA SER A 450 -10.36 -11.51 23.22
C SER A 450 -11.55 -10.85 23.91
N SER A 451 -12.39 -11.63 24.59
CA SER A 451 -13.57 -11.09 25.29
C SER A 451 -13.77 -11.72 26.67
N HIS A 452 -14.27 -10.93 27.62
CA HIS A 452 -14.62 -11.34 28.99
C HIS A 452 -13.49 -12.10 29.70
N GLY A 453 -12.30 -11.52 29.71
CA GLY A 453 -11.07 -12.17 30.18
C GLY A 453 -10.42 -11.48 31.38
N THR A 454 -9.22 -11.95 31.71
CA THR A 454 -8.37 -11.36 32.75
C THR A 454 -6.90 -11.50 32.38
N LEU A 455 -6.10 -10.51 32.77
CA LEU A 455 -4.63 -10.53 32.65
C LEU A 455 -3.99 -9.86 33.86
N GLN A 456 -2.68 -10.00 33.99
CA GLN A 456 -1.87 -9.34 35.01
C GLN A 456 -1.02 -8.27 34.32
N LEU A 457 -1.16 -7.02 34.76
CA LEU A 457 -0.43 -5.88 34.20
C LEU A 457 0.36 -5.19 35.30
N SER A 458 1.60 -4.83 35.02
CA SER A 458 2.30 -3.83 35.84
C SER A 458 1.51 -2.54 35.74
N THR A 459 0.97 -2.05 36.86
CA THR A 459 0.06 -0.89 36.84
C THR A 459 0.60 0.21 37.74
N PRO A 460 0.69 1.47 37.26
CA PRO A 460 1.10 2.60 38.09
C PRO A 460 0.19 2.74 39.32
N THR A 461 0.78 3.02 40.48
CA THR A 461 0.00 3.13 41.74
C THR A 461 -0.84 4.40 41.82
N ASP A 462 -0.51 5.39 40.99
CA ASP A 462 -1.17 6.68 40.82
C ASP A 462 -2.13 6.72 39.62
N LEU A 463 -2.29 5.60 38.90
CA LEU A 463 -3.20 5.50 37.75
C LEU A 463 -4.62 5.95 38.14
N THR A 464 -5.08 7.03 37.51
CA THR A 464 -6.37 7.63 37.81
C THR A 464 -7.19 7.77 36.52
N PRO A 465 -8.31 7.03 36.36
CA PRO A 465 -9.16 7.17 35.19
C PRO A 465 -9.75 8.58 35.08
N THR A 466 -9.72 9.15 33.88
CA THR A 466 -10.21 10.50 33.58
C THR A 466 -11.42 10.47 32.66
N HIS A 467 -11.79 11.63 32.10
CA HIS A 467 -12.92 11.79 31.18
C HIS A 467 -14.29 11.32 31.73
N GLY A 468 -14.51 11.52 33.03
CA GLY A 468 -15.80 11.29 33.67
C GLY A 468 -16.28 9.84 33.58
N SER A 469 -17.42 9.60 32.92
CA SER A 469 -17.99 8.25 32.78
C SER A 469 -17.26 7.35 31.79
N ASP A 470 -16.39 7.93 30.95
CA ASP A 470 -15.61 7.16 29.98
C ASP A 470 -14.39 6.50 30.60
N GLY A 471 -13.93 6.96 31.77
CA GLY A 471 -12.85 6.34 32.53
C GLY A 471 -11.61 6.06 31.68
N TRP A 472 -11.14 7.07 30.94
CA TRP A 472 -9.95 6.95 30.10
C TRP A 472 -8.70 6.77 30.96
N ALA A 473 -7.84 5.85 30.56
CA ALA A 473 -6.55 5.64 31.21
C ALA A 473 -5.54 5.13 30.18
N VAL A 474 -4.36 5.74 30.14
CA VAL A 474 -3.23 5.28 29.32
C VAL A 474 -2.01 5.11 30.20
N PHE A 475 -1.33 3.97 30.12
CA PHE A 475 -0.09 3.75 30.85
C PHE A 475 0.87 2.86 30.08
N THR A 476 2.17 3.11 30.23
CA THR A 476 3.21 2.30 29.55
C THR A 476 3.36 0.94 30.20
N ASP A 477 3.90 -0.05 29.49
CA ASP A 477 4.55 -1.18 30.13
C ASP A 477 5.95 -0.77 30.62
N PRO A 478 6.53 -1.49 31.60
CA PRO A 478 7.88 -1.20 32.09
C PRO A 478 9.00 -1.33 31.06
N ASP A 479 8.71 -1.88 29.87
CA ASP A 479 9.67 -1.97 28.77
C ASP A 479 9.84 -0.64 28.01
N GLY A 480 8.96 0.34 28.26
CA GLY A 480 9.00 1.65 27.62
C GLY A 480 8.62 1.64 26.13
N ILE A 481 8.20 0.49 25.59
CA ILE A 481 7.83 0.32 24.18
C ILE A 481 6.32 0.14 24.06
N HIS A 482 5.74 -0.72 24.89
CA HIS A 482 4.31 -1.00 24.84
C HIS A 482 3.51 -0.09 25.76
N TYR A 483 2.23 0.09 25.46
CA TYR A 483 1.30 0.80 26.33
C TYR A 483 -0.06 0.13 26.36
N TRP A 484 -0.79 0.40 27.43
CA TRP A 484 -2.15 -0.02 27.67
C TRP A 484 -3.09 1.18 27.66
N GLU A 485 -4.16 1.08 26.90
CA GLU A 485 -5.18 2.12 26.78
C GLU A 485 -6.56 1.53 27.09
N ALA A 486 -7.28 2.13 28.05
CA ALA A 486 -8.50 1.57 28.61
C ALA A 486 -9.69 2.53 28.53
N TRP A 487 -10.83 2.00 28.07
CA TRP A 487 -12.14 2.63 28.15
C TRP A 487 -12.97 2.00 29.26
N LYS A 488 -13.61 2.87 30.04
CA LYS A 488 -14.34 2.58 31.27
C LYS A 488 -13.48 1.88 32.31
N ALA A 489 -12.24 2.34 32.45
CA ALA A 489 -11.35 1.88 33.50
C ALA A 489 -11.95 2.20 34.88
N SER A 490 -11.96 1.20 35.76
CA SER A 490 -12.39 1.36 37.15
C SER A 490 -11.66 0.38 38.06
N TYR A 491 -11.40 0.81 39.29
CA TYR A 491 -10.72 -0.01 40.29
C TYR A 491 -11.65 -0.38 41.44
N ASP A 492 -11.79 -1.68 41.71
CA ASP A 492 -12.49 -2.19 42.89
C ASP A 492 -11.50 -2.51 44.00
N SER A 493 -11.45 -1.61 44.99
CA SER A 493 -10.58 -1.77 46.17
C SER A 493 -10.88 -3.00 47.03
N ALA A 494 -12.11 -3.55 47.00
CA ALA A 494 -12.46 -4.72 47.82
C ALA A 494 -11.88 -6.01 47.23
N SER A 495 -11.82 -6.11 45.91
CA SER A 495 -11.24 -7.25 45.19
C SER A 495 -9.84 -7.00 44.64
N GLN A 496 -9.31 -5.79 44.83
CA GLN A 496 -8.02 -5.32 44.31
C GLN A 496 -7.87 -5.59 42.80
N THR A 497 -8.93 -5.32 42.04
CA THR A 497 -9.03 -5.66 40.62
C THR A 497 -9.41 -4.42 39.81
N TRP A 498 -8.71 -4.22 38.70
CA TRP A 498 -9.07 -3.27 37.65
C TRP A 498 -10.04 -3.89 36.66
N HIS A 499 -10.93 -3.07 36.11
CA HIS A 499 -11.85 -3.45 35.05
C HIS A 499 -11.85 -2.40 33.94
N ALA A 500 -11.88 -2.85 32.68
CA ALA A 500 -12.11 -2.00 31.50
C ALA A 500 -13.16 -2.64 30.59
N SER A 501 -14.07 -1.85 30.02
CA SER A 501 -14.98 -2.38 29.00
C SER A 501 -14.26 -2.63 27.68
N TYR A 502 -13.27 -1.80 27.35
CA TYR A 502 -12.39 -2.04 26.21
C TYR A 502 -10.95 -1.74 26.61
N LEU A 503 -10.06 -2.69 26.37
CA LEU A 503 -8.65 -2.60 26.69
C LEU A 503 -7.85 -2.84 25.41
N VAL A 504 -6.88 -1.97 25.15
CA VAL A 504 -6.02 -2.03 23.96
C VAL A 504 -4.57 -2.07 24.41
N GLU A 505 -3.79 -2.96 23.79
CA GLU A 505 -2.33 -2.92 23.85
C GLU A 505 -1.81 -2.30 22.55
N GLY A 506 -0.94 -1.30 22.69
CA GLY A 506 -0.31 -0.62 21.59
C GLY A 506 1.21 -0.58 21.72
N ASP A 507 1.84 -0.04 20.68
CA ASP A 507 3.29 0.08 20.55
C ASP A 507 3.61 1.56 20.28
N LEU A 508 4.46 2.15 21.13
CA LEU A 508 4.95 3.53 21.01
C LEU A 508 5.88 3.70 19.81
N ASN A 509 6.47 2.63 19.28
CA ASN A 509 7.21 2.62 18.02
C ASN A 509 6.29 2.36 16.81
N GLY A 510 5.00 2.08 17.04
CA GLY A 510 3.99 1.96 15.99
C GLY A 510 3.46 3.30 15.52
N THR A 511 2.44 3.30 14.65
CA THR A 511 1.89 4.55 14.09
C THR A 511 0.85 5.23 14.98
N GLY A 512 0.37 4.58 16.05
CA GLY A 512 -0.76 5.08 16.86
C GLY A 512 -2.12 5.02 16.15
N TRP A 513 -2.18 4.41 14.97
CA TRP A 513 -3.40 4.11 14.21
C TRP A 513 -3.61 2.61 14.07
N GLY A 514 -4.87 2.20 13.86
CA GLY A 514 -5.19 0.79 13.68
C GLY A 514 -4.62 0.17 12.40
N THR A 515 -4.43 -1.14 12.42
CA THR A 515 -3.82 -1.90 11.31
C THR A 515 -4.83 -2.43 10.29
N ALA A 516 -6.10 -2.51 10.67
CA ALA A 516 -7.20 -2.97 9.82
C ALA A 516 -8.55 -2.46 10.35
N PRO A 517 -9.63 -2.46 9.54
CA PRO A 517 -10.96 -2.05 9.99
C PRO A 517 -11.39 -2.73 11.30
N GLY A 518 -11.70 -1.93 12.32
CA GLY A 518 -12.07 -2.37 13.67
C GLY A 518 -10.91 -2.79 14.57
N ALA A 519 -9.68 -2.88 14.07
CA ALA A 519 -8.46 -3.22 14.81
C ALA A 519 -7.65 -1.96 15.13
N GLY A 520 -8.15 -1.15 16.06
CA GLY A 520 -7.54 0.11 16.49
C GLY A 520 -6.26 -0.06 17.30
N ALA A 521 -5.41 0.97 17.30
CA ALA A 521 -4.29 1.14 18.25
C ALA A 521 -4.72 1.87 19.53
N GLY A 522 -5.98 2.29 19.64
CA GLY A 522 -6.54 2.88 20.85
C GLY A 522 -8.05 2.75 20.97
N ILE A 523 -8.61 3.47 21.93
CA ILE A 523 -10.02 3.37 22.31
C ILE A 523 -10.93 4.40 21.62
N ARG A 524 -10.36 5.41 20.94
CA ARG A 524 -11.15 6.44 20.26
C ARG A 524 -12.01 5.81 19.15
N ALA A 525 -13.12 6.47 18.79
CA ALA A 525 -14.01 6.00 17.73
C ALA A 525 -13.28 5.65 16.42
N SER A 526 -12.28 6.45 16.04
CA SER A 526 -11.42 6.24 14.87
C SER A 526 -10.53 4.98 14.92
N GLY A 527 -10.33 4.41 16.12
CA GLY A 527 -9.32 3.39 16.39
C GLY A 527 -7.92 3.97 16.63
N ALA A 528 -7.75 5.29 16.70
CA ALA A 528 -6.50 5.91 17.09
C ALA A 528 -6.27 5.85 18.61
N SER A 529 -5.00 5.88 19.02
CA SER A 529 -4.62 6.10 20.42
C SER A 529 -5.03 7.49 20.91
N LEU A 530 -5.36 7.57 22.21
CA LEU A 530 -5.50 8.84 22.95
C LEU A 530 -4.21 9.66 22.95
N LEU A 531 -3.05 9.01 22.90
CA LEU A 531 -1.73 9.67 22.84
C LEU A 531 -1.51 10.36 21.49
N GLY A 532 -2.22 9.92 20.44
CA GLY A 532 -2.12 10.50 19.12
C GLY A 532 -2.70 11.91 19.12
N GLY A 533 -1.88 12.91 18.81
CA GLY A 533 -2.29 14.31 18.80
C GLY A 533 -2.52 14.94 20.18
N LEU A 534 -2.05 14.29 21.25
CA LEU A 534 -1.99 14.86 22.59
C LEU A 534 -0.83 15.86 22.66
N ILE A 535 -1.13 17.11 23.00
CA ILE A 535 -0.12 18.13 23.26
C ILE A 535 0.42 17.92 24.67
N THR A 536 1.71 17.68 24.77
CA THR A 536 2.39 17.45 26.04
C THR A 536 2.73 18.75 26.78
N THR A 537 3.02 18.62 28.07
CA THR A 537 3.44 19.75 28.90
C THR A 537 4.70 20.44 28.35
N ASP A 538 5.67 19.67 27.85
CA ASP A 538 6.94 20.18 27.32
C ASP A 538 6.75 20.92 25.99
N GLU A 539 5.89 20.44 25.12
CA GLU A 539 5.57 21.12 23.85
C GLU A 539 4.88 22.47 24.09
N LEU A 540 4.00 22.57 25.09
CA LEU A 540 3.41 23.86 25.47
C LEU A 540 4.42 24.80 26.14
N ASN A 541 5.37 24.28 26.91
CA ASN A 541 6.39 25.10 27.54
C ASN A 541 7.43 25.60 26.53
N SER A 542 7.77 24.78 25.54
CA SER A 542 8.72 25.11 24.47
C SER A 542 8.09 25.87 23.30
N LEU A 543 6.75 25.86 23.21
CA LEU A 543 5.97 26.41 22.09
C LEU A 543 6.29 25.73 20.75
N SER A 544 6.75 24.49 20.80
CA SER A 544 7.08 23.66 19.65
C SER A 544 6.23 22.40 19.69
N ILE A 545 5.33 22.25 18.72
CA ILE A 545 4.41 21.11 18.61
C ILE A 545 4.59 20.53 17.21
N ASN A 546 5.23 19.37 17.13
CA ASN A 546 5.69 18.79 15.86
C ASN A 546 4.87 17.55 15.44
N HIS A 547 3.56 17.58 15.69
CA HIS A 547 2.64 16.53 15.29
C HIS A 547 1.26 17.09 14.92
N ALA A 548 0.41 16.27 14.30
CA ALA A 548 -0.96 16.60 13.96
C ALA A 548 -1.86 16.62 15.21
N MET A 549 -2.90 17.44 15.20
CA MET A 549 -3.81 17.63 16.34
C MET A 549 -4.93 16.58 16.36
N ALA A 550 -5.36 16.17 17.55
CA ALA A 550 -6.58 15.40 17.73
C ALA A 550 -7.81 16.33 17.67
N ILE A 551 -8.77 16.01 16.80
CA ILE A 551 -10.04 16.74 16.66
C ILE A 551 -11.20 15.83 17.07
N GLU A 552 -12.12 16.35 17.87
CA GLU A 552 -13.37 15.68 18.18
C GLU A 552 -14.54 16.55 17.76
N LEU A 553 -15.60 15.95 17.23
CA LEU A 553 -16.74 16.67 16.68
C LEU A 553 -18.07 16.17 17.25
N ASP A 554 -19.09 17.02 17.20
CA ASP A 554 -20.44 16.60 17.57
C ASP A 554 -20.98 15.55 16.57
N PRO A 555 -21.76 14.54 17.02
CA PRO A 555 -22.41 13.58 16.12
C PRO A 555 -23.20 14.22 14.96
N THR A 556 -23.71 15.45 15.10
CA THR A 556 -24.38 16.20 14.03
C THR A 556 -23.45 16.78 12.97
N GLN A 557 -22.15 16.79 13.21
CA GLN A 557 -21.10 17.13 12.25
C GLN A 557 -20.49 15.89 11.59
N LEU A 558 -20.44 14.76 12.31
CA LEU A 558 -19.89 13.49 11.84
C LEU A 558 -20.77 12.80 10.79
N LYS A 559 -20.14 12.15 9.82
CA LYS A 559 -20.78 11.65 8.59
C LYS A 559 -21.85 10.60 8.86
N ALA A 560 -23.07 10.87 8.40
CA ALA A 560 -24.13 9.88 8.36
C ALA A 560 -23.83 8.76 7.34
N GLY A 561 -24.27 7.54 7.61
CA GLY A 561 -24.07 6.40 6.72
C GLY A 561 -25.01 5.24 7.02
N THR A 562 -25.07 4.28 6.10
CA THR A 562 -25.84 3.03 6.28
C THR A 562 -25.02 1.90 6.88
N SER A 563 -23.69 2.05 6.88
CA SER A 563 -22.69 1.17 7.48
C SER A 563 -21.58 2.02 8.09
N GLN A 564 -20.94 1.52 9.14
CA GLN A 564 -19.76 2.17 9.74
C GLN A 564 -18.67 2.43 8.70
N LEU A 565 -18.47 1.49 7.76
CA LEU A 565 -17.46 1.59 6.71
C LEU A 565 -17.65 2.80 5.79
N ASP A 566 -18.85 3.38 5.73
CA ASP A 566 -19.13 4.58 4.93
C ASP A 566 -18.77 5.88 5.67
N GLN A 567 -18.52 5.81 6.98
CA GLN A 567 -18.49 6.94 7.92
C GLN A 567 -17.08 7.33 8.38
N PHE A 568 -16.05 6.58 8.00
CA PHE A 568 -14.65 6.91 8.26
C PHE A 568 -13.80 6.82 6.99
N VAL A 569 -12.64 7.45 7.02
CA VAL A 569 -11.60 7.43 5.99
C VAL A 569 -10.23 7.22 6.64
N PHE A 570 -9.25 6.75 5.88
CA PHE A 570 -7.88 6.63 6.36
C PHE A 570 -7.39 7.96 6.94
N PRO A 571 -6.65 7.97 8.08
CA PRO A 571 -6.07 6.82 8.78
C PRO A 571 -6.99 6.12 9.79
N ALA A 572 -8.23 6.58 9.97
CA ALA A 572 -9.19 5.90 10.84
C ALA A 572 -9.55 4.52 10.29
N VAL A 573 -9.74 3.56 11.20
CA VAL A 573 -10.13 2.19 10.91
C VAL A 573 -11.52 1.83 11.44
N SER A 574 -12.14 2.74 12.18
CA SER A 574 -13.48 2.55 12.74
C SER A 574 -14.20 3.89 12.92
N ALA A 575 -15.46 3.80 13.32
CA ALA A 575 -16.19 4.89 13.95
C ALA A 575 -16.92 4.34 15.19
N ASP A 576 -17.70 5.18 15.88
CA ASP A 576 -18.44 4.74 17.07
C ASP A 576 -19.33 3.53 16.80
N GLY A 577 -19.46 2.64 17.79
CA GLY A 577 -20.32 1.46 17.70
C GLY A 577 -21.80 1.77 17.39
N ASN A 578 -22.27 2.98 17.73
CA ASN A 578 -23.64 3.46 17.45
C ASN A 578 -23.71 4.50 16.30
N SER A 579 -22.62 4.75 15.58
CA SER A 579 -22.47 5.81 14.55
C SER A 579 -23.57 5.81 13.49
N VAL A 580 -24.02 4.65 13.00
CA VAL A 580 -25.10 4.55 12.01
C VAL A 580 -26.41 5.20 12.49
N SER A 581 -26.65 5.22 13.80
CA SER A 581 -27.84 5.85 14.39
C SER A 581 -27.59 7.24 14.97
N ALA A 582 -26.34 7.55 15.34
CA ALA A 582 -25.99 8.77 16.04
C ALA A 582 -25.49 9.88 15.10
N TYR A 583 -24.72 9.53 14.08
CA TYR A 583 -24.06 10.50 13.20
C TYR A 583 -25.03 11.00 12.13
N THR A 584 -25.12 12.32 11.98
CA THR A 584 -26.09 12.97 11.07
C THR A 584 -25.50 14.06 10.17
N GLY A 585 -24.20 14.34 10.30
CA GLY A 585 -23.46 15.33 9.52
C GLY A 585 -22.78 14.76 8.27
N THR A 586 -21.68 15.41 7.86
CA THR A 586 -21.00 15.16 6.58
C THR A 586 -19.51 14.85 6.69
N ILE A 587 -18.89 15.03 7.86
CA ILE A 587 -17.45 14.91 8.06
C ILE A 587 -17.11 13.49 8.51
N ALA A 588 -16.34 12.75 7.71
CA ALA A 588 -15.97 11.38 8.08
C ALA A 588 -14.99 11.38 9.25
N VAL A 589 -15.06 10.39 10.14
CA VAL A 589 -13.98 10.13 11.10
C VAL A 589 -12.71 9.82 10.31
N GLY A 590 -11.56 10.31 10.75
CA GLY A 590 -10.29 10.28 10.03
C GLY A 590 -10.09 11.43 9.02
N SER A 591 -11.08 12.31 8.83
CA SER A 591 -10.88 13.49 7.95
C SER A 591 -9.78 14.39 8.50
N HIS A 592 -8.95 14.91 7.60
CA HIS A 592 -7.81 15.77 7.91
C HIS A 592 -8.16 17.25 7.64
N PHE A 593 -7.90 18.11 8.62
CA PHE A 593 -8.10 19.56 8.52
C PHE A 593 -6.79 20.28 8.80
N ALA A 594 -6.52 21.33 8.06
CA ALA A 594 -5.31 22.13 8.22
C ALA A 594 -5.59 23.62 8.06
N LEU A 595 -4.69 24.44 8.59
CA LEU A 595 -4.65 25.86 8.23
C LEU A 595 -3.96 25.98 6.86
N PRO A 596 -4.50 26.80 5.93
CA PRO A 596 -3.83 27.07 4.67
C PRO A 596 -2.41 27.62 4.90
N SER A 597 -1.42 27.10 4.19
CA SER A 597 -0.02 27.50 4.37
C SER A 597 0.29 28.93 3.97
N ASN A 598 -0.59 29.56 3.18
CA ASN A 598 -0.50 30.97 2.84
C ASN A 598 -1.27 31.88 3.82
N LEU A 599 -1.90 31.33 4.86
CA LEU A 599 -2.52 32.12 5.92
C LEU A 599 -1.44 32.70 6.83
N ASP A 600 -1.46 34.03 7.01
CA ASP A 600 -0.52 34.72 7.89
C ASP A 600 -0.94 34.55 9.35
N ILE A 601 -0.38 33.54 10.02
CA ILE A 601 -0.64 33.25 11.43
C ILE A 601 0.18 34.13 12.38
N GLU A 602 1.33 34.64 11.94
CA GLU A 602 2.25 35.45 12.76
C GLU A 602 1.65 36.82 13.14
N HIS A 603 0.74 37.33 12.31
CA HIS A 603 0.03 38.58 12.55
C HIS A 603 -1.45 38.39 12.88
N ALA A 604 -1.88 37.16 13.20
CA ALA A 604 -3.26 36.84 13.55
C ALA A 604 -3.68 37.34 14.94
N GLY A 605 -2.72 37.78 15.77
CA GLY A 605 -2.96 38.24 17.14
C GLY A 605 -3.17 37.11 18.14
N LEU A 606 -2.71 35.90 17.81
CA LEU A 606 -2.72 34.75 18.70
C LEU A 606 -1.75 34.94 19.87
N THR A 607 -2.07 34.32 21.00
CA THR A 607 -1.15 34.09 22.11
C THR A 607 0.01 33.18 21.66
N PRO A 608 1.14 33.13 22.39
CA PRO A 608 2.25 32.24 22.05
C PRO A 608 1.82 30.77 21.92
N GLU A 609 0.99 30.28 22.84
CA GLU A 609 0.46 28.92 22.85
C GLU A 609 -0.50 28.68 21.67
N GLY A 610 -1.39 29.62 21.38
CA GLY A 610 -2.28 29.55 20.22
C GLY A 610 -1.52 29.60 18.89
N LEU A 611 -0.43 30.35 18.82
CA LEU A 611 0.46 30.39 17.66
C LEU A 611 1.19 29.06 17.47
N ALA A 612 1.64 28.41 18.54
CA ALA A 612 2.24 27.07 18.47
C ALA A 612 1.26 26.05 17.89
N VAL A 613 0.01 26.03 18.37
CA VAL A 613 -1.05 25.16 17.82
C VAL A 613 -1.37 25.52 16.35
N ALA A 614 -1.40 26.81 16.00
CA ALA A 614 -1.62 27.23 14.62
C ALA A 614 -0.49 26.79 13.68
N ARG A 615 0.78 26.86 14.11
CA ARG A 615 1.93 26.35 13.35
C ARG A 615 1.81 24.84 13.13
N ALA A 616 1.47 24.08 14.18
CA ALA A 616 1.23 22.64 14.05
C ALA A 616 0.10 22.32 13.06
N TYR A 617 -1.00 23.09 13.07
CA TYR A 617 -2.06 22.94 12.08
C TYR A 617 -1.67 23.30 10.64
N GLN A 618 -0.71 24.22 10.43
CA GLN A 618 -0.18 24.51 9.09
C GLN A 618 0.76 23.40 8.59
N GLN A 619 1.55 22.83 9.51
CA GLN A 619 2.61 21.88 9.17
C GLN A 619 2.12 20.43 9.12
N TYR A 620 1.27 20.01 10.06
CA TYR A 620 0.81 18.64 10.23
C TYR A 620 -0.72 18.49 10.13
N GLY A 621 -1.47 19.57 10.35
CA GLY A 621 -2.93 19.55 10.37
C GLY A 621 -3.50 18.87 11.62
N GLY A 622 -4.72 18.33 11.52
CA GLY A 622 -5.37 17.58 12.60
C GLY A 622 -6.47 16.65 12.09
N TYR A 623 -6.61 15.50 12.74
CA TYR A 623 -7.50 14.42 12.33
C TYR A 623 -8.73 14.34 13.23
N VAL A 624 -9.89 14.16 12.61
CA VAL A 624 -11.15 13.89 13.32
C VAL A 624 -11.09 12.48 13.90
N VAL A 625 -10.93 12.32 15.21
CA VAL A 625 -10.68 11.03 15.87
C VAL A 625 -11.84 10.49 16.69
N ASP A 626 -12.73 11.37 17.17
CA ASP A 626 -13.82 10.96 18.06
C ASP A 626 -15.06 11.86 17.99
N ALA A 627 -16.12 11.42 18.66
CA ALA A 627 -17.35 12.15 18.85
C ALA A 627 -17.44 12.80 20.24
N ALA A 628 -17.74 14.09 20.28
CA ALA A 628 -17.94 14.84 21.52
C ALA A 628 -19.27 15.60 21.50
N THR A 629 -20.16 15.29 22.44
CA THR A 629 -21.51 15.90 22.45
C THR A 629 -21.43 17.42 22.60
N HIS A 630 -22.06 18.12 21.67
CA HIS A 630 -22.15 19.57 21.53
C HIS A 630 -20.80 20.31 21.53
N THR A 631 -19.75 19.62 21.09
CA THR A 631 -18.36 20.08 21.21
C THR A 631 -17.57 19.81 19.94
N ALA A 632 -16.79 20.81 19.51
CA ALA A 632 -15.77 20.71 18.48
C ALA A 632 -14.42 20.99 19.16
N SER A 633 -13.78 19.93 19.66
CA SER A 633 -12.45 20.01 20.27
C SER A 633 -11.41 20.09 19.17
N ILE A 634 -10.51 21.05 19.25
CA ILE A 634 -9.45 21.24 18.23
C ILE A 634 -8.04 21.01 18.78
N ALA A 635 -7.93 20.70 20.07
CA ALA A 635 -6.68 20.39 20.72
C ALA A 635 -6.98 19.62 22.00
N MET A 636 -6.12 18.65 22.29
CA MET A 636 -6.12 17.93 23.55
C MET A 636 -4.77 18.15 24.20
N VAL A 637 -4.79 18.56 25.46
CA VAL A 637 -3.59 18.86 26.23
C VAL A 637 -3.55 17.92 27.43
N GLU A 638 -2.37 17.50 27.82
CA GLU A 638 -2.13 16.78 29.07
C GLU A 638 -2.26 17.75 30.27
N GLU A 639 -1.14 18.12 30.90
CA GLU A 639 -1.08 19.15 31.93
C GLU A 639 -0.74 20.51 31.32
N ALA A 640 -1.47 21.54 31.74
CA ALA A 640 -1.18 22.92 31.39
C ALA A 640 -1.44 23.83 32.59
N THR A 641 -0.67 24.91 32.68
CA THR A 641 -0.97 25.95 33.64
C THR A 641 -2.34 26.58 33.33
N THR A 642 -2.98 27.15 34.36
CA THR A 642 -4.25 27.88 34.20
C THR A 642 -4.16 28.98 33.13
N GLN A 643 -2.99 29.58 32.95
CA GLN A 643 -2.77 30.63 31.96
C GLN A 643 -2.68 30.06 30.54
N GLN A 644 -1.82 29.06 30.31
CA GLN A 644 -1.71 28.36 29.00
C GLN A 644 -3.07 27.84 28.53
N LEU A 645 -3.86 27.23 29.43
CA LEU A 645 -5.19 26.74 29.07
C LEU A 645 -6.17 27.87 28.75
N ALA A 646 -6.06 29.03 29.41
CA ALA A 646 -6.89 30.20 29.10
C ALA A 646 -6.52 30.81 27.74
N ASP A 647 -5.24 30.84 27.41
CA ASP A 647 -4.68 31.36 26.16
C ASP A 647 -5.10 30.48 24.98
N LEU A 648 -4.95 29.16 25.09
CA LEU A 648 -5.45 28.20 24.09
C LEU A 648 -6.97 28.33 23.87
N LYS A 649 -7.76 28.47 24.95
CA LYS A 649 -9.21 28.66 24.85
C LYS A 649 -9.59 30.00 24.21
N HIS A 650 -8.80 31.05 24.42
CA HIS A 650 -9.00 32.35 23.80
C HIS A 650 -8.87 32.25 22.27
N ASP A 651 -7.84 31.56 21.81
CA ASP A 651 -7.46 31.48 20.40
C ASP A 651 -8.19 30.39 19.62
N ALA A 652 -8.73 29.38 20.31
CA ALA A 652 -9.30 28.20 19.67
C ALA A 652 -10.41 28.52 18.65
N THR A 653 -11.22 29.55 18.90
CA THR A 653 -12.27 29.96 17.96
C THR A 653 -11.66 30.48 16.66
N TRP A 654 -10.59 31.28 16.74
CA TRP A 654 -9.90 31.78 15.55
C TRP A 654 -9.32 30.62 14.75
N ILE A 655 -8.62 29.69 15.42
CA ILE A 655 -8.01 28.53 14.75
C ILE A 655 -9.10 27.71 14.04
N ARG A 656 -10.15 27.32 14.76
CA ARG A 656 -11.28 26.57 14.20
C ARG A 656 -11.87 27.25 12.96
N ASP A 657 -12.08 28.56 13.00
CA ASP A 657 -12.73 29.30 11.92
C ASP A 657 -11.89 29.35 10.63
N HIS A 658 -10.59 29.08 10.72
CA HIS A 658 -9.67 29.07 9.58
C HIS A 658 -9.26 27.66 9.13
N LEU A 659 -9.64 26.61 9.85
CA LEU A 659 -9.40 25.23 9.43
C LEU A 659 -10.21 24.87 8.17
N VAL A 660 -9.56 24.14 7.27
CA VAL A 660 -10.11 23.68 5.99
C VAL A 660 -9.70 22.23 5.79
N MET A 661 -10.62 21.40 5.30
CA MET A 661 -10.35 20.01 4.97
C MET A 661 -9.36 19.90 3.80
N VAL A 662 -8.40 18.99 3.90
CA VAL A 662 -7.33 18.73 2.92
C VAL A 662 -7.37 17.34 2.31
#